data_AF-A0A5B6VRS5-F1
#
_entry.id   AF-A0A5B6VRS5-F1
#
_cell.length_a   1.000
_cell.length_b   1.000
_cell.length_c   1.000
_cell.angle_alpha   90.00
_cell.angle_beta   90.00
_cell.angle_gamma   90.00
#
_symmetry.space_group_name_H-M   'P 1'
#
loop_
_entity.id
_entity.type
_entity.pdbx_description
1 polymer ?
#
loop_
_entity_poly.entity_id
_entity_poly.type
_entity_poly.pdbx_seq_one_letter_code
_entity_poly.pdbx_strand_id
1 'polypeptide(L)'
;MVRVFPAGQPLKSNAWAWRAHSQAYHTRMDMRGAKFHTSNRGTAAVPLVCVRAQGSHAFGIFYGQNPIFVSYDMVLADLILMIFLIQTVRFLLKPFRQPRLVAELIAGIIIGPCLLGKSKRFNEIMFPLYSRFVLRTLGIFALMLFVFVSGVKMDLTLIKRSGKKHLYIAMVSVMLPFLTVMAIGLIIRKLMDHEMAKISSIGGIASGLSVTTFPIHYTVLEELNLLSSEVGNMALSIALISDSIGMNFVTVFEALKQMDISVGTLVWYLISMVVLVAFLFSAIRPALFWIIDHTPEGQAVHESYVVAILLGVFVVGFLTDMFGLAVAFGPFCLGLLIPNGPPLGATLVEKSETILKEIMMPFTFAFIGLHTDFSAMTEAGWRTLGPLFTMVISGYVSKFLATMIGAFMVAVPSRDSLALSLVLSLRGQVELALYIHWVDKNMIRLPGFSMMIFLTTILLATLTPLISVIYDPSKPYKVLKRRTIQHTPPGEEVRILVCIRDKKSVPSLVNLLEVTYPTLQNPLSVYAFHLVELIGRANPVFIDHDNDPDPDDLSIRFPDSEAIRNALILYQENRDESVKLHFFTALAAKRTMFQDVCKLALNSKATIIILPLERQYDGEMGTAEQWGGGQTLNTEVLSHAPCSVGLLIDKAHRWHLPLTRCSGGTTSHDFIVLFLGGPDSRECLAYADHMVANPNVSLTLVRFLSSNPEGDDERQKKLDDGLVTWFWVKNEANERVIYREVVVKDGADTAAAIKAMAEEKFYHLWIVGRKQGINESLLEGLSTWTDNQEELGIIGDYVSSSDFVDADSVLVVQKQILRG
;
A
#
# COMPACT_ATOMS: atom_id res chain seq x y z
N MET A 1 -17.88 -7.54 -35.58
CA MET A 1 -18.43 -6.31 -36.19
C MET A 1 -19.95 -6.45 -36.25
N VAL A 2 -20.70 -5.80 -35.36
CA VAL A 2 -22.18 -5.75 -35.43
C VAL A 2 -22.54 -4.51 -36.25
N ARG A 3 -23.03 -4.69 -37.48
CA ARG A 3 -23.54 -3.57 -38.29
C ARG A 3 -25.02 -3.39 -37.97
N VAL A 4 -25.37 -2.25 -37.37
CA VAL A 4 -26.76 -1.87 -37.10
C VAL A 4 -27.28 -1.14 -38.34
N PHE A 5 -28.25 -1.73 -39.03
CA PHE A 5 -28.98 -1.05 -40.10
C PHE A 5 -30.32 -0.54 -39.52
N PRO A 6 -30.63 0.76 -39.62
CA PRO A 6 -31.97 1.22 -39.29
C PRO A 6 -32.95 0.65 -40.32
N ALA A 7 -33.79 -0.29 -39.91
CA ALA A 7 -34.88 -0.80 -40.74
C ALA A 7 -36.00 0.25 -40.79
N GLY A 8 -35.90 1.18 -41.74
CA GLY A 8 -36.93 2.17 -42.04
C GLY A 8 -38.02 1.61 -42.94
N GLN A 9 -38.88 0.71 -42.44
CA GLN A 9 -40.17 0.44 -43.07
C GLN A 9 -41.26 0.31 -41.98
N PRO A 10 -42.21 1.26 -41.90
CA PRO A 10 -43.38 1.07 -41.07
C PRO A 10 -44.25 -0.01 -41.70
N LEU A 11 -44.40 -1.15 -41.01
CA LEU A 11 -45.44 -2.14 -41.33
C LEU A 11 -46.80 -1.44 -41.20
N LYS A 12 -47.42 -1.10 -42.34
CA LYS A 12 -48.83 -0.71 -42.39
C LYS A 12 -49.67 -1.92 -41.98
N SER A 13 -50.25 -1.92 -40.78
CA SER A 13 -51.44 -2.75 -40.52
C SER A 13 -52.34 -2.22 -39.39
N ASN A 14 -53.56 -1.89 -39.80
CA ASN A 14 -54.85 -1.81 -39.10
C ASN A 14 -54.89 -1.90 -37.56
N ALA A 15 -55.48 -0.87 -36.96
CA ALA A 15 -55.53 -0.56 -35.53
C ALA A 15 -56.36 -1.50 -34.63
N TRP A 16 -56.99 -2.56 -35.15
CA TRP A 16 -57.97 -3.36 -34.38
C TRP A 16 -57.46 -4.71 -33.86
N ALA A 17 -56.21 -5.09 -34.16
CA ALA A 17 -55.62 -6.35 -33.67
C ALA A 17 -54.84 -6.23 -32.34
N TRP A 18 -54.79 -5.04 -31.73
CA TRP A 18 -53.87 -4.72 -30.63
C TRP A 18 -54.20 -5.31 -29.25
N ARG A 19 -55.41 -5.85 -29.01
CA ARG A 19 -55.79 -6.31 -27.65
C ARG A 19 -55.45 -7.76 -27.33
N ALA A 20 -55.15 -8.61 -28.31
CA ALA A 20 -54.92 -10.05 -28.06
C ALA A 20 -53.45 -10.50 -28.19
N HIS A 21 -52.53 -9.62 -28.59
CA HIS A 21 -51.15 -9.99 -28.91
C HIS A 21 -50.07 -9.46 -27.95
N SER A 22 -50.43 -8.86 -26.81
CA SER A 22 -49.46 -8.19 -25.92
C SER A 22 -48.58 -9.14 -25.08
N GLN A 23 -48.83 -10.46 -25.07
CA GLN A 23 -48.05 -11.41 -24.27
C GLN A 23 -47.01 -12.21 -25.06
N ALA A 24 -47.01 -12.16 -26.40
CA ALA A 24 -46.18 -13.06 -27.22
C ALA A 24 -44.89 -12.44 -27.82
N TYR A 25 -44.63 -11.14 -27.62
CA TYR A 25 -43.51 -10.42 -28.28
C TYR A 25 -42.31 -10.13 -27.35
N HIS A 26 -42.04 -11.01 -26.39
CA HIS A 26 -40.90 -10.86 -25.47
C HIS A 26 -39.56 -11.37 -25.99
N THR A 27 -39.49 -11.89 -27.23
CA THR A 27 -38.32 -12.64 -27.68
C THR A 27 -37.92 -12.25 -29.10
N ARG A 28 -36.64 -11.85 -29.22
CA ARG A 28 -35.75 -12.11 -30.36
C ARG A 28 -36.45 -12.80 -31.55
N MET A 29 -36.80 -12.06 -32.59
CA MET A 29 -37.17 -12.67 -33.87
C MET A 29 -35.88 -13.15 -34.55
N ASP A 30 -35.59 -14.45 -34.45
CA ASP A 30 -34.64 -15.10 -35.36
C ASP A 30 -35.27 -15.13 -36.74
N MET A 31 -34.94 -14.16 -37.59
CA MET A 31 -35.23 -14.29 -39.02
C MET A 31 -34.34 -15.40 -39.57
N ARG A 32 -34.93 -16.40 -40.24
CA ARG A 32 -34.16 -17.35 -41.06
C ARG A 32 -33.26 -16.54 -41.99
N GLY A 33 -31.95 -16.76 -41.86
CA GLY A 33 -30.90 -15.82 -42.33
C GLY A 33 -31.17 -15.21 -43.69
N ALA A 34 -31.03 -13.89 -43.79
CA ALA A 34 -31.03 -13.23 -45.08
C ALA A 34 -29.77 -13.66 -45.84
N LYS A 35 -29.98 -14.28 -47.01
CA LYS A 35 -28.88 -14.58 -47.93
C LYS A 35 -28.45 -13.26 -48.58
N PHE A 36 -27.34 -12.70 -48.13
CA PHE A 36 -26.71 -11.59 -48.84
C PHE A 36 -25.96 -12.15 -50.04
N HIS A 37 -26.36 -11.73 -51.25
CA HIS A 37 -25.55 -11.93 -52.45
C HIS A 37 -24.38 -10.95 -52.38
N THR A 38 -23.20 -11.44 -51.99
CA THR A 38 -21.97 -10.69 -52.20
C THR A 38 -21.64 -10.74 -53.69
N SER A 39 -21.29 -9.59 -54.27
CA SER A 39 -20.77 -9.51 -55.63
C SER A 39 -19.52 -10.39 -55.71
N ASN A 40 -19.67 -11.58 -56.30
CA ASN A 40 -18.65 -12.56 -56.70
C ASN A 40 -18.09 -13.64 -55.77
N ARG A 41 -18.46 -13.84 -54.49
CA ARG A 41 -18.07 -15.09 -53.77
C ARG A 41 -19.06 -15.50 -52.65
N GLY A 42 -19.95 -16.44 -52.98
CA GLY A 42 -20.68 -17.29 -52.03
C GLY A 42 -21.81 -16.62 -51.21
N THR A 43 -22.81 -17.41 -50.82
CA THR A 43 -23.86 -16.98 -49.89
C THR A 43 -23.40 -17.21 -48.45
N ALA A 44 -23.10 -16.14 -47.72
CA ALA A 44 -22.85 -16.22 -46.29
C ALA A 44 -24.17 -16.00 -45.53
N ALA A 45 -24.61 -17.01 -44.76
CA ALA A 45 -25.74 -16.85 -43.85
C ALA A 45 -25.24 -16.13 -42.59
N VAL A 46 -25.58 -14.84 -42.45
CA VAL A 46 -25.27 -14.06 -41.24
C VAL A 46 -26.50 -14.07 -40.34
N PRO A 47 -26.38 -14.43 -39.05
CA PRO A 47 -27.50 -14.34 -38.11
C PRO A 47 -27.87 -12.87 -37.92
N LEU A 48 -29.11 -12.51 -38.29
CA LEU A 48 -29.67 -11.17 -38.11
C LEU A 48 -30.46 -11.15 -36.80
N VAL A 49 -30.05 -10.30 -35.87
CA VAL A 49 -30.79 -10.06 -34.62
C VAL A 49 -31.44 -8.68 -34.73
N CYS A 50 -32.76 -8.64 -34.82
CA CYS A 50 -33.51 -7.39 -34.74
C CYS A 50 -33.73 -7.02 -33.26
N VAL A 51 -33.23 -5.86 -32.86
CA VAL A 51 -33.42 -5.29 -31.53
C VAL A 51 -34.27 -4.03 -31.67
N ARG A 52 -35.24 -3.83 -30.78
CA ARG A 52 -36.07 -2.62 -30.76
C ARG A 52 -35.17 -1.42 -30.46
N ALA A 53 -35.16 -0.42 -31.33
CA ALA A 53 -34.53 0.86 -31.04
C ALA A 53 -35.26 1.51 -29.84
N GLN A 54 -34.53 1.74 -28.75
CA GLN A 54 -35.07 2.35 -27.55
C GLN A 54 -34.86 3.85 -27.54
N GLY A 55 -35.77 4.58 -26.90
CA GLY A 55 -35.61 6.01 -26.64
C GLY A 55 -34.47 6.25 -25.65
N SER A 56 -33.89 7.45 -25.71
CA SER A 56 -32.72 7.85 -24.90
C SER A 56 -32.98 7.91 -23.39
N HIS A 57 -34.24 8.06 -22.95
CA HIS A 57 -34.63 8.07 -21.54
C HIS A 57 -36.00 7.41 -21.33
N ALA A 58 -36.15 6.67 -20.23
CA ALA A 58 -37.46 6.23 -19.77
C ALA A 58 -38.18 7.37 -19.03
N PHE A 59 -39.50 7.50 -19.25
CA PHE A 59 -40.35 8.40 -18.45
C PHE A 59 -40.55 7.89 -17.01
N GLY A 60 -40.13 6.65 -16.72
CA GLY A 60 -40.12 6.04 -15.40
C GLY A 60 -41.12 4.89 -15.23
N ILE A 61 -41.00 4.16 -14.11
CA ILE A 61 -41.83 2.99 -13.78
C ILE A 61 -43.33 3.36 -13.74
N PHE A 62 -43.65 4.58 -13.31
CA PHE A 62 -45.03 5.09 -13.23
C PHE A 62 -45.71 5.29 -14.58
N TYR A 63 -44.96 5.28 -15.69
CA TYR A 63 -45.50 5.31 -17.06
C TYR A 63 -45.60 3.90 -17.67
N GLY A 64 -45.45 2.84 -16.86
CA GLY A 64 -45.51 1.45 -17.32
C GLY A 64 -44.27 1.00 -18.10
N GLN A 65 -43.19 1.79 -18.09
CA GLN A 65 -41.91 1.42 -18.69
C GLN A 65 -41.05 0.68 -17.67
N ASN A 66 -40.45 -0.43 -18.08
CA ASN A 66 -39.54 -1.18 -17.21
C ASN A 66 -38.11 -0.64 -17.42
N PRO A 67 -37.47 -0.07 -16.37
CA PRO A 67 -36.14 0.55 -16.47
C PRO A 67 -35.07 -0.46 -16.88
N ILE A 68 -35.32 -1.75 -16.64
CA ILE A 68 -34.43 -2.84 -17.03
C ILE A 68 -34.23 -2.93 -18.55
N PHE A 69 -35.11 -2.31 -19.33
CA PHE A 69 -34.92 -2.25 -20.77
C PHE A 69 -34.07 -1.06 -21.21
N VAL A 70 -33.75 -0.08 -20.38
CA VAL A 70 -32.94 1.08 -20.78
C VAL A 70 -31.46 0.81 -20.50
N SER A 71 -30.60 1.09 -21.49
CA SER A 71 -29.15 0.81 -21.37
C SER A 71 -28.48 1.49 -20.18
N TYR A 72 -28.90 2.70 -19.82
CA TYR A 72 -28.36 3.46 -18.69
C TYR A 72 -28.67 2.79 -17.34
N ASP A 73 -29.96 2.54 -17.07
CA ASP A 73 -30.42 1.94 -15.80
C ASP A 73 -29.80 0.54 -15.60
N MET A 74 -29.57 -0.18 -16.70
CA MET A 74 -28.97 -1.50 -16.65
C MET A 74 -27.49 -1.49 -16.33
N VAL A 75 -26.71 -0.59 -16.93
CA VAL A 75 -25.30 -0.47 -16.57
C VAL A 75 -25.15 -0.05 -15.11
N LEU A 76 -26.06 0.77 -14.59
CA LEU A 76 -26.08 1.13 -13.16
C LEU A 76 -26.43 -0.08 -12.29
N ALA A 77 -27.44 -0.87 -12.65
CA ALA A 77 -27.79 -2.10 -11.95
C ALA A 77 -26.64 -3.12 -11.96
N ASP A 78 -25.96 -3.27 -13.09
CA ASP A 78 -24.78 -4.13 -13.26
C ASP A 78 -23.64 -3.68 -12.32
N LEU A 79 -23.39 -2.37 -12.24
CA LEU A 79 -22.37 -1.81 -11.34
C LEU A 79 -22.71 -2.08 -9.87
N ILE A 80 -23.96 -1.81 -9.45
CA ILE A 80 -24.41 -2.05 -8.08
C ILE A 80 -24.23 -3.54 -7.72
N LEU A 81 -24.65 -4.43 -8.60
CA LEU A 81 -24.53 -5.87 -8.41
C LEU A 81 -23.06 -6.31 -8.31
N MET A 82 -22.20 -5.81 -9.20
CA MET A 82 -20.76 -6.11 -9.19
C MET A 82 -20.10 -5.65 -7.89
N ILE A 83 -20.28 -4.40 -7.49
CA ILE A 83 -19.68 -3.86 -6.26
C ILE A 83 -20.17 -4.65 -5.04
N PHE A 84 -21.48 -4.91 -4.96
CA PHE A 84 -22.06 -5.70 -3.87
C PHE A 84 -21.45 -7.11 -3.78
N LEU A 85 -21.29 -7.79 -4.92
CA LEU A 85 -20.67 -9.12 -4.94
C LEU A 85 -19.18 -9.08 -4.60
N ILE A 86 -18.43 -8.10 -5.10
CA ILE A 86 -17.01 -7.93 -4.77
C ILE A 86 -16.85 -7.74 -3.26
N GLN A 87 -17.66 -6.87 -2.64
CA GLN A 87 -17.62 -6.64 -1.19
C GLN A 87 -18.00 -7.90 -0.40
N THR A 88 -19.04 -8.62 -0.84
CA THR A 88 -19.49 -9.86 -0.19
C THR A 88 -18.40 -10.94 -0.26
N VAL A 89 -17.81 -11.16 -1.44
CA VAL A 89 -16.71 -12.13 -1.63
C VAL A 89 -15.49 -11.71 -0.84
N ARG A 90 -15.13 -10.42 -0.83
CA ARG A 90 -14.02 -9.89 -0.03
C ARG A 90 -14.23 -10.11 1.46
N PHE A 91 -15.45 -9.91 1.96
CA PHE A 91 -15.80 -10.19 3.35
C PHE A 91 -15.62 -11.68 3.69
N LEU A 92 -16.09 -12.58 2.81
CA LEU A 92 -15.92 -14.03 2.96
C LEU A 92 -14.46 -14.49 2.88
N LEU A 93 -13.64 -13.83 2.05
CA LEU A 93 -12.22 -14.16 1.87
C LEU A 93 -11.28 -13.47 2.86
N LYS A 94 -11.78 -12.55 3.69
CA LYS A 94 -11.00 -11.84 4.72
C LYS A 94 -10.21 -12.78 5.65
N PRO A 95 -10.75 -13.92 6.13
CA PRO A 95 -10.00 -14.87 6.97
C PRO A 95 -8.80 -15.49 6.25
N PHE A 96 -8.86 -15.62 4.93
CA PHE A 96 -7.83 -16.24 4.11
C PHE A 96 -6.72 -15.28 3.65
N ARG A 97 -6.78 -13.99 4.07
CA ARG A 97 -5.84 -12.94 3.67
C ARG A 97 -5.65 -12.84 2.15
N GLN A 98 -6.75 -13.01 1.41
CA GLN A 98 -6.73 -12.94 -0.05
C GLN A 98 -6.68 -11.50 -0.54
N PRO A 99 -5.97 -11.24 -1.65
CA PRO A 99 -5.89 -9.91 -2.23
C PRO A 99 -7.22 -9.55 -2.91
N ARG A 100 -7.48 -8.26 -3.06
CA ARG A 100 -8.73 -7.73 -3.68
C ARG A 100 -8.97 -8.33 -5.07
N LEU A 101 -7.90 -8.45 -5.86
CA LEU A 101 -7.96 -8.98 -7.21
C LEU A 101 -8.62 -10.37 -7.29
N VAL A 102 -8.38 -11.24 -6.30
CA VAL A 102 -9.01 -12.58 -6.24
C VAL A 102 -10.51 -12.46 -6.03
N ALA A 103 -10.94 -11.55 -5.15
CA ALA A 103 -12.37 -11.30 -4.92
C ALA A 103 -13.05 -10.71 -6.17
N GLU A 104 -12.38 -9.82 -6.89
CA GLU A 104 -12.87 -9.23 -8.14
C GLU A 104 -13.02 -10.26 -9.26
N LEU A 105 -12.03 -11.14 -9.44
CA LEU A 105 -12.09 -12.24 -10.39
C LEU A 105 -13.20 -13.23 -10.07
N ILE A 106 -13.32 -13.64 -8.81
CA ILE A 106 -14.37 -14.57 -8.36
C ILE A 106 -15.75 -13.93 -8.55
N ALA A 107 -15.93 -12.66 -8.19
CA ALA A 107 -17.18 -11.94 -8.40
C ALA A 107 -17.56 -11.87 -9.89
N GLY A 108 -16.59 -11.58 -10.77
CA GLY A 108 -16.78 -11.63 -12.22
C GLY A 108 -17.21 -13.02 -12.70
N ILE A 109 -16.54 -14.08 -12.27
CA ILE A 109 -16.87 -15.47 -12.62
C ILE A 109 -18.28 -15.85 -12.12
N ILE A 110 -18.69 -15.39 -10.94
CA ILE A 110 -20.04 -15.62 -10.38
C ILE A 110 -21.12 -14.98 -11.26
N ILE A 111 -20.89 -13.75 -11.73
CA ILE A 111 -21.81 -13.06 -12.64
C ILE A 111 -21.83 -13.67 -14.04
N GLY A 112 -20.69 -14.21 -14.48
CA GLY A 112 -20.51 -14.85 -15.77
C GLY A 112 -21.42 -16.07 -16.01
N PRO A 113 -21.33 -16.68 -17.21
CA PRO A 113 -22.15 -17.83 -17.61
C PRO A 113 -21.92 -19.09 -16.75
N CYS A 114 -20.90 -19.09 -15.88
CA CYS A 114 -20.61 -20.20 -14.97
C CYS A 114 -21.65 -20.40 -13.86
N LEU A 115 -22.25 -19.32 -13.34
CA LEU A 115 -23.16 -19.37 -12.18
C LEU A 115 -24.47 -18.62 -12.47
N LEU A 116 -24.51 -17.31 -12.23
CA LEU A 116 -25.72 -16.50 -12.42
C LEU A 116 -26.09 -16.39 -13.91
N GLY A 117 -25.10 -16.16 -14.77
CA GLY A 117 -25.27 -16.06 -16.22
C GLY A 117 -25.67 -17.37 -16.92
N LYS A 118 -25.63 -18.52 -16.22
CA LYS A 118 -26.11 -19.81 -16.71
C LYS A 118 -27.63 -19.81 -16.93
N SER A 119 -28.35 -19.07 -16.07
CA SER A 119 -29.79 -18.90 -16.22
C SER A 119 -30.07 -18.01 -17.42
N LYS A 120 -30.71 -18.56 -18.46
CA LYS A 120 -31.10 -17.80 -19.66
C LYS A 120 -31.93 -16.57 -19.31
N ARG A 121 -32.86 -16.69 -18.35
CA ARG A 121 -33.67 -15.57 -17.87
C ARG A 121 -32.82 -14.46 -17.26
N PHE A 122 -31.87 -14.81 -16.40
CA PHE A 122 -31.00 -13.81 -15.76
C PHE A 122 -30.11 -13.10 -16.80
N ASN A 123 -29.52 -13.87 -17.73
CA ASN A 123 -28.64 -13.33 -18.77
C ASN A 123 -29.38 -12.44 -19.78
N GLU A 124 -30.61 -12.80 -20.17
CA GLU A 124 -31.45 -11.98 -21.04
C GLU A 124 -31.96 -10.71 -20.36
N ILE A 125 -32.21 -10.77 -19.05
CA ILE A 125 -32.64 -9.62 -18.25
C ILE A 125 -31.44 -8.71 -18.00
N MET A 126 -30.41 -9.14 -17.26
CA MET A 126 -29.32 -8.28 -16.80
C MET A 126 -28.28 -7.95 -17.88
N PHE A 127 -27.95 -8.90 -18.76
CA PHE A 127 -26.87 -8.72 -19.75
C PHE A 127 -27.34 -8.80 -21.20
N PRO A 128 -28.24 -7.90 -21.64
CA PRO A 128 -28.61 -7.80 -23.05
C PRO A 128 -27.41 -7.33 -23.89
N LEU A 129 -27.48 -7.58 -25.21
CA LEU A 129 -26.35 -7.33 -26.13
C LEU A 129 -25.84 -5.87 -26.11
N TYR A 130 -26.73 -4.89 -25.91
CA TYR A 130 -26.35 -3.48 -25.83
C TYR A 130 -25.60 -3.15 -24.53
N SER A 131 -26.01 -3.70 -23.38
CA SER A 131 -25.31 -3.50 -22.10
C SER A 131 -23.91 -4.09 -22.17
N ARG A 132 -23.76 -5.31 -22.71
CA ARG A 132 -22.44 -5.96 -22.88
C ARG A 132 -21.45 -5.13 -23.68
N PHE A 133 -21.92 -4.41 -24.70
CA PHE A 133 -21.06 -3.54 -25.50
C PHE A 133 -20.57 -2.35 -24.67
N VAL A 134 -21.47 -1.67 -23.95
CA VAL A 134 -21.12 -0.55 -23.08
C VAL A 134 -20.18 -1.00 -21.95
N LEU A 135 -20.49 -2.13 -21.31
CA LEU A 135 -19.67 -2.73 -20.25
C LEU A 135 -18.25 -3.05 -20.73
N ARG A 136 -18.11 -3.62 -21.94
CA ARG A 136 -16.80 -3.87 -22.55
C ARG A 136 -16.03 -2.57 -22.74
N THR A 137 -16.66 -1.53 -23.27
CA THR A 137 -16.00 -0.24 -23.51
C THR A 137 -15.55 0.40 -22.19
N LEU A 138 -16.42 0.42 -21.17
CA LEU A 138 -16.09 0.95 -19.85
C LEU A 138 -14.98 0.14 -19.18
N GLY A 139 -14.98 -1.19 -19.28
CA GLY A 139 -13.92 -2.05 -18.75
C GLY A 139 -12.56 -1.79 -19.41
N ILE A 140 -12.51 -1.59 -20.72
CA ILE A 140 -11.25 -1.26 -21.41
C ILE A 140 -10.75 0.13 -20.98
N PHE A 141 -11.64 1.12 -20.82
CA PHE A 141 -11.28 2.44 -20.29
C PHE A 141 -10.77 2.38 -18.85
N ALA A 142 -11.42 1.60 -17.99
CA ALA A 142 -10.98 1.38 -16.62
C ALA A 142 -9.58 0.76 -16.58
N LEU A 143 -9.34 -0.27 -17.38
CA LEU A 143 -8.02 -0.90 -17.49
C LEU A 143 -6.95 0.07 -18.02
N MET A 144 -7.30 0.91 -18.99
CA MET A 144 -6.42 1.94 -19.54
C MET A 144 -5.98 2.94 -18.46
N LEU A 145 -6.95 3.48 -17.70
CA LEU A 145 -6.68 4.40 -16.59
C LEU A 145 -5.87 3.72 -15.48
N PHE A 146 -6.16 2.45 -15.20
CA PHE A 146 -5.42 1.66 -14.20
C PHE A 146 -3.94 1.51 -14.55
N VAL A 147 -3.65 1.15 -15.81
CA VAL A 147 -2.27 1.03 -16.28
C VAL A 147 -1.57 2.39 -16.28
N PHE A 148 -2.28 3.47 -16.63
CA PHE A 148 -1.75 4.84 -16.53
C PHE A 148 -1.37 5.22 -15.08
N VAL A 149 -2.30 5.11 -14.13
CA VAL A 149 -2.04 5.43 -12.71
C VAL A 149 -0.92 4.56 -12.15
N SER A 150 -0.86 3.29 -12.55
CA SER A 150 0.23 2.40 -12.17
C SER A 150 1.58 2.86 -12.74
N GLY A 151 1.61 3.36 -13.99
CA GLY A 151 2.79 3.96 -14.60
C GLY A 151 3.27 5.20 -13.86
N VAL A 152 2.36 6.06 -13.38
CA VAL A 152 2.71 7.25 -12.56
C VAL A 152 3.39 6.86 -11.23
N LYS A 153 2.99 5.72 -10.64
CA LYS A 153 3.59 5.22 -9.39
C LYS A 153 4.99 4.62 -9.60
N MET A 154 5.36 4.25 -10.82
CA MET A 154 6.62 3.57 -11.15
C MET A 154 7.80 4.55 -11.11
N ASP A 155 8.83 4.21 -10.35
CA ASP A 155 10.04 5.01 -10.23
C ASP A 155 11.18 4.43 -11.08
N LEU A 156 11.40 4.97 -12.28
CA LEU A 156 12.47 4.52 -13.17
C LEU A 156 13.88 4.81 -12.62
N THR A 157 14.04 5.71 -11.65
CA THR A 157 15.35 6.00 -11.06
C THR A 157 15.90 4.79 -10.30
N LEU A 158 15.02 3.91 -9.80
CA LEU A 158 15.41 2.67 -9.15
C LEU A 158 16.12 1.71 -10.09
N ILE A 159 15.84 1.73 -11.39
CA ILE A 159 16.60 0.90 -12.35
C ILE A 159 18.08 1.32 -12.35
N LYS A 160 18.35 2.63 -12.26
CA LYS A 160 19.71 3.17 -12.22
C LYS A 160 20.40 2.91 -10.88
N ARG A 161 19.66 2.99 -9.77
CA ARG A 161 20.16 2.72 -8.41
C ARG A 161 20.27 1.22 -8.09
N SER A 162 19.54 0.37 -8.82
CA SER A 162 19.52 -1.07 -8.60
C SER A 162 20.89 -1.69 -8.82
N GLY A 163 21.39 -2.40 -7.80
CA GLY A 163 22.63 -3.15 -7.91
C GLY A 163 22.58 -4.24 -8.99
N LYS A 164 23.76 -4.63 -9.51
CA LYS A 164 23.95 -5.68 -10.53
C LYS A 164 23.21 -7.00 -10.22
N LYS A 165 23.00 -7.28 -8.93
CA LYS A 165 22.24 -8.41 -8.39
C LYS A 165 20.79 -8.45 -8.91
N HIS A 166 20.06 -7.34 -8.83
CA HIS A 166 18.66 -7.26 -9.26
C HIS A 166 18.54 -7.43 -10.78
N LEU A 167 19.45 -6.80 -11.53
CA LEU A 167 19.51 -6.92 -12.99
C LEU A 167 19.72 -8.38 -13.44
N TYR A 168 20.65 -9.10 -12.79
CA TYR A 168 20.90 -10.51 -13.09
C TYR A 168 19.64 -11.36 -12.88
N ILE A 169 18.98 -11.21 -11.73
CA ILE A 169 17.77 -11.98 -11.41
C ILE A 169 16.64 -11.62 -12.38
N ALA A 170 16.45 -10.34 -12.69
CA ALA A 170 15.46 -9.89 -13.67
C ALA A 170 15.69 -10.52 -15.04
N MET A 171 16.92 -10.51 -15.54
CA MET A 171 17.29 -11.12 -16.82
C MET A 171 17.03 -12.63 -16.84
N VAL A 172 17.51 -13.36 -15.83
CA VAL A 172 17.28 -14.82 -15.71
C VAL A 172 15.78 -15.14 -15.63
N SER A 173 15.02 -14.34 -14.86
CA SER A 173 13.58 -14.54 -14.66
C SER A 173 12.75 -14.30 -15.93
N VAL A 174 13.25 -13.57 -16.92
CA VAL A 174 12.53 -13.33 -18.18
C VAL A 174 13.04 -14.27 -19.28
N MET A 175 14.35 -14.40 -19.42
CA MET A 175 14.96 -15.17 -20.51
C MET A 175 14.74 -16.67 -20.37
N LEU A 176 14.92 -17.23 -19.16
CA LEU A 176 14.80 -18.68 -18.97
C LEU A 176 13.35 -19.15 -19.18
N PRO A 177 12.32 -18.50 -18.60
CA PRO A 177 10.94 -18.87 -18.89
C PRO A 177 10.57 -18.70 -20.36
N PHE A 178 11.06 -17.64 -21.02
CA PHE A 178 10.78 -17.42 -22.43
C PHE A 178 11.30 -18.54 -23.31
N LEU A 179 12.57 -18.93 -23.12
CA LEU A 179 13.18 -20.02 -23.88
C LEU A 179 12.50 -21.36 -23.60
N THR A 180 12.14 -21.64 -22.35
CA THR A 180 11.46 -22.90 -21.99
C THR A 180 10.06 -23.00 -22.61
N VAL A 181 9.23 -21.96 -22.49
CA VAL A 181 7.87 -21.94 -23.05
C VAL A 181 7.91 -21.93 -24.57
N MET A 182 8.85 -21.19 -25.18
CA MET A 182 9.06 -21.20 -26.63
C MET A 182 9.45 -22.61 -27.11
N ALA A 183 10.42 -23.26 -26.47
CA ALA A 183 10.86 -24.60 -26.84
C ALA A 183 9.72 -25.62 -26.73
N ILE A 184 8.98 -25.60 -25.62
CA ILE A 184 7.81 -26.46 -25.40
C ILE A 184 6.73 -26.18 -26.45
N GLY A 185 6.43 -24.91 -26.72
CA GLY A 185 5.46 -24.50 -27.74
C GLY A 185 5.83 -25.00 -29.14
N LEU A 186 7.13 -24.96 -29.51
CA LEU A 186 7.63 -25.48 -30.78
C LEU A 186 7.55 -27.01 -30.86
N ILE A 187 7.84 -27.72 -29.77
CA ILE A 187 7.74 -29.19 -29.71
C ILE A 187 6.29 -29.64 -29.89
N ILE A 188 5.35 -29.01 -29.19
CA ILE A 188 3.93 -29.39 -29.21
C ILE A 188 3.14 -28.70 -30.34
N ARG A 189 3.81 -27.93 -31.20
CA ARG A 189 3.20 -27.13 -32.28
C ARG A 189 2.24 -27.92 -33.17
N LYS A 190 2.52 -29.20 -33.42
CA LYS A 190 1.68 -30.08 -34.25
C LYS A 190 0.32 -30.42 -33.62
N LEU A 191 0.18 -30.24 -32.32
CA LEU A 191 -1.03 -30.51 -31.54
C LEU A 191 -1.91 -29.26 -31.39
N MET A 192 -1.44 -28.09 -31.82
CA MET A 192 -2.15 -26.81 -31.68
C MET A 192 -3.09 -26.52 -32.85
N ASP A 193 -4.11 -25.70 -32.58
CA ASP A 193 -4.94 -25.10 -33.62
C ASP A 193 -4.09 -24.23 -34.58
N HIS A 194 -4.51 -24.12 -35.85
CA HIS A 194 -3.74 -23.45 -36.91
C HIS A 194 -3.29 -22.01 -36.55
N GLU A 195 -4.15 -21.23 -35.91
CA GLU A 195 -3.85 -19.85 -35.49
C GLU A 195 -2.88 -19.79 -34.29
N MET A 196 -2.96 -20.75 -33.36
CA MET A 196 -2.02 -20.88 -32.24
C MET A 196 -0.66 -21.40 -32.69
N ALA A 197 -0.63 -22.29 -33.69
CA ALA A 197 0.58 -22.92 -34.20
C ALA A 197 1.50 -21.96 -34.99
N LYS A 198 1.09 -20.70 -35.21
CA LYS A 198 1.96 -19.68 -35.82
C LYS A 198 3.11 -19.35 -34.86
N ILE A 199 4.31 -19.17 -35.42
CA ILE A 199 5.52 -18.85 -34.62
C ILE A 199 5.33 -17.51 -33.91
N SER A 200 4.68 -16.54 -34.56
CA SER A 200 4.27 -15.29 -33.94
C SER A 200 3.39 -15.55 -32.71
N SER A 201 2.32 -16.34 -32.84
CA SER A 201 1.43 -16.68 -31.72
C SER A 201 2.14 -17.39 -30.56
N ILE A 202 2.98 -18.39 -30.84
CA ILE A 202 3.76 -19.11 -29.81
C ILE A 202 4.72 -18.14 -29.09
N GLY A 203 5.40 -17.28 -29.83
CA GLY A 203 6.29 -16.25 -29.27
C GLY A 203 5.55 -15.20 -28.45
N GLY A 204 4.33 -14.84 -28.85
CA GLY A 204 3.44 -13.96 -28.08
C GLY A 204 3.02 -14.58 -26.75
N ILE A 205 2.61 -15.85 -26.76
CA ILE A 205 2.27 -16.57 -25.54
C ILE A 205 3.51 -16.74 -24.64
N ALA A 206 4.65 -17.12 -25.22
CA ALA A 206 5.91 -17.29 -24.48
C ALA A 206 6.42 -15.97 -23.88
N SER A 207 6.30 -14.84 -24.58
CA SER A 207 6.66 -13.53 -24.04
C SER A 207 5.70 -13.12 -22.94
N GLY A 208 4.39 -13.16 -23.15
CA GLY A 208 3.40 -12.82 -22.11
C GLY A 208 3.53 -13.68 -20.85
N LEU A 209 3.84 -14.97 -20.99
CA LEU A 209 4.08 -15.86 -19.86
C LEU A 209 5.46 -15.68 -19.20
N SER A 210 6.35 -14.89 -19.77
CA SER A 210 7.68 -14.65 -19.18
C SER A 210 7.81 -13.27 -18.55
N VAL A 211 7.07 -12.30 -19.09
CA VAL A 211 7.04 -10.92 -18.59
C VAL A 211 6.38 -10.87 -17.22
N THR A 212 7.01 -10.09 -16.36
CA THR A 212 6.56 -9.76 -15.01
C THR A 212 6.26 -8.27 -15.01
N THR A 213 5.05 -7.89 -14.60
CA THR A 213 4.59 -6.50 -14.64
C THR A 213 4.60 -5.88 -13.24
N PHE A 214 5.12 -4.67 -13.12
CA PHE A 214 5.19 -3.98 -11.83
C PHE A 214 3.83 -3.77 -11.12
N PRO A 215 2.75 -3.37 -11.82
CA PRO A 215 1.50 -2.94 -11.16
C PRO A 215 0.88 -3.98 -10.23
N ILE A 216 0.95 -5.26 -10.61
CA ILE A 216 0.41 -6.35 -9.77
C ILE A 216 1.27 -6.60 -8.55
N HIS A 217 2.59 -6.63 -8.69
CA HIS A 217 3.49 -6.87 -7.57
C HIS A 217 3.37 -5.77 -6.54
N TYR A 218 3.31 -4.51 -6.96
CA TYR A 218 3.02 -3.41 -6.04
C TYR A 218 1.69 -3.60 -5.32
N THR A 219 0.60 -3.84 -6.03
CA THR A 219 -0.73 -3.98 -5.42
C THR A 219 -0.79 -5.14 -4.41
N VAL A 220 -0.22 -6.30 -4.75
CA VAL A 220 -0.23 -7.46 -3.83
C VAL A 220 0.70 -7.25 -2.64
N LEU A 221 1.87 -6.65 -2.83
CA LEU A 221 2.80 -6.38 -1.72
C LEU A 221 2.25 -5.32 -0.77
N GLU A 222 1.55 -4.32 -1.31
CA GLU A 222 0.81 -3.31 -0.55
C GLU A 222 -0.27 -3.97 0.32
N GLU A 223 -1.09 -4.84 -0.26
CA GLU A 223 -2.15 -5.54 0.49
C GLU A 223 -1.61 -6.54 1.53
N LEU A 224 -0.43 -7.11 1.29
CA LEU A 224 0.26 -7.99 2.24
C LEU A 224 1.11 -7.24 3.29
N ASN A 225 1.19 -5.91 3.24
CA ASN A 225 2.05 -5.07 4.08
C ASN A 225 3.55 -5.49 4.01
N LEU A 226 4.00 -5.89 2.81
CA LEU A 226 5.38 -6.33 2.54
C LEU A 226 6.21 -5.30 1.77
N LEU A 227 5.68 -4.11 1.48
CA LEU A 227 6.39 -3.06 0.72
C LEU A 227 7.73 -2.67 1.37
N SER A 228 7.76 -2.39 2.68
CA SER A 228 8.99 -2.02 3.40
C SER A 228 9.95 -3.19 3.65
N SER A 229 9.54 -4.43 3.39
CA SER A 229 10.39 -5.60 3.61
C SER A 229 11.53 -5.69 2.60
N GLU A 230 12.64 -6.34 2.97
CA GLU A 230 13.80 -6.50 2.07
C GLU A 230 13.44 -7.33 0.82
N VAL A 231 12.65 -8.39 1.00
CA VAL A 231 12.13 -9.20 -0.08
C VAL A 231 11.18 -8.39 -0.97
N GLY A 232 10.35 -7.54 -0.37
CA GLY A 232 9.42 -6.68 -1.10
C GLY A 232 10.12 -5.65 -1.97
N ASN A 233 11.06 -4.90 -1.41
CA ASN A 233 11.89 -3.93 -2.14
C ASN A 233 12.69 -4.59 -3.27
N MET A 234 13.24 -5.78 -3.01
CA MET A 234 13.93 -6.57 -4.02
C MET A 234 12.99 -7.00 -5.15
N ALA A 235 11.78 -7.47 -4.81
CA ALA A 235 10.77 -7.88 -5.78
C ALA A 235 10.29 -6.72 -6.66
N LEU A 236 10.03 -5.55 -6.08
CA LEU A 236 9.60 -4.36 -6.82
C LEU A 236 10.68 -3.87 -7.79
N SER A 237 11.94 -3.86 -7.35
CA SER A 237 13.08 -3.47 -8.20
C SER A 237 13.28 -4.46 -9.35
N ILE A 238 13.21 -5.77 -9.07
CA ILE A 238 13.30 -6.81 -10.11
C ILE A 238 12.12 -6.70 -11.07
N ALA A 239 10.90 -6.51 -10.57
CA ALA A 239 9.70 -6.39 -11.39
C ALA A 239 9.78 -5.20 -12.34
N LEU A 240 10.26 -4.04 -11.87
CA LEU A 240 10.46 -2.84 -12.69
C LEU A 240 11.45 -3.06 -13.84
N ILE A 241 12.58 -3.72 -13.55
CA ILE A 241 13.58 -4.07 -14.57
C ILE A 241 12.99 -5.09 -15.56
N SER A 242 12.30 -6.12 -15.05
CA SER A 242 11.63 -7.13 -15.86
C SER A 242 10.53 -6.56 -16.74
N ASP A 243 9.79 -5.55 -16.28
CA ASP A 243 8.75 -4.85 -17.05
C ASP A 243 9.38 -4.05 -18.20
N SER A 244 10.49 -3.36 -17.91
CA SER A 244 11.30 -2.65 -18.91
C SER A 244 11.81 -3.60 -20.01
N ILE A 245 12.35 -4.76 -19.65
CA ILE A 245 12.77 -5.80 -20.60
C ILE A 245 11.53 -6.37 -21.32
N GLY A 246 10.44 -6.62 -20.59
CA GLY A 246 9.25 -7.28 -21.09
C GLY A 246 8.49 -6.47 -22.14
N MET A 247 8.41 -5.15 -21.97
CA MET A 247 7.85 -4.25 -22.98
C MET A 247 8.56 -4.36 -24.33
N ASN A 248 9.88 -4.54 -24.32
CA ASN A 248 10.64 -4.78 -25.55
C ASN A 248 10.22 -6.10 -26.22
N PHE A 249 10.03 -7.17 -25.45
CA PHE A 249 9.52 -8.45 -26.00
C PHE A 249 8.12 -8.31 -26.60
N VAL A 250 7.20 -7.62 -25.91
CA VAL A 250 5.84 -7.39 -26.41
C VAL A 250 5.86 -6.56 -27.70
N THR A 251 6.71 -5.53 -27.76
CA THR A 251 6.87 -4.68 -28.96
C THR A 251 7.40 -5.48 -30.15
N VAL A 252 8.43 -6.30 -29.93
CA VAL A 252 9.00 -7.20 -30.95
C VAL A 252 7.94 -8.19 -31.43
N PHE A 253 7.15 -8.75 -30.53
CA PHE A 253 6.07 -9.67 -30.89
C PHE A 253 4.99 -9.01 -31.76
N GLU A 254 4.50 -7.82 -31.38
CA GLU A 254 3.51 -7.09 -32.19
C GLU A 254 4.04 -6.77 -33.59
N ALA A 255 5.31 -6.41 -33.69
CA ALA A 255 5.99 -6.22 -34.96
C ALA A 255 6.02 -7.51 -35.80
N LEU A 256 6.40 -8.64 -35.20
CA LEU A 256 6.37 -9.95 -35.88
C LEU A 256 4.96 -10.32 -36.36
N LYS A 257 3.92 -9.96 -35.60
CA LYS A 257 2.53 -10.24 -35.98
C LYS A 257 2.07 -9.42 -37.20
N GLN A 258 2.57 -8.20 -37.38
CA GLN A 258 2.23 -7.39 -38.55
C GLN A 258 2.97 -7.84 -39.81
N MET A 259 4.13 -8.47 -39.64
CA MET A 259 4.85 -9.12 -40.74
C MET A 259 4.03 -10.25 -41.37
N ASP A 260 3.20 -10.95 -40.59
CA ASP A 260 2.28 -11.98 -41.11
C ASP A 260 1.26 -11.41 -42.13
N ILE A 261 1.01 -10.09 -42.10
CA ILE A 261 0.12 -9.39 -43.04
C ILE A 261 0.92 -8.88 -44.25
N SER A 262 1.94 -8.05 -44.01
CA SER A 262 2.84 -7.56 -45.06
C SER A 262 4.09 -6.89 -44.46
N VAL A 263 5.19 -6.84 -45.23
CA VAL A 263 6.40 -6.12 -44.83
C VAL A 263 6.16 -4.59 -44.77
N GLY A 264 5.30 -4.06 -45.64
CA GLY A 264 4.96 -2.63 -45.65
C GLY A 264 4.22 -2.19 -44.38
N THR A 265 3.31 -3.02 -43.85
CA THR A 265 2.61 -2.74 -42.59
C THR A 265 3.53 -2.74 -41.38
N LEU A 266 4.56 -3.60 -41.38
CA LEU A 266 5.59 -3.60 -40.33
C LEU A 266 6.37 -2.28 -40.31
N VAL A 267 6.79 -1.77 -41.48
CA VAL A 267 7.52 -0.50 -41.57
C VAL A 267 6.65 0.66 -41.06
N TRP A 268 5.39 0.73 -41.48
CA TRP A 268 4.45 1.74 -41.00
C TRP A 268 4.20 1.68 -39.50
N TYR A 269 4.12 0.48 -38.92
CA TYR A 269 4.01 0.31 -37.48
C TYR A 269 5.25 0.80 -36.73
N LEU A 270 6.45 0.43 -37.18
CA LEU A 270 7.71 0.88 -36.54
C LEU A 270 7.84 2.41 -36.61
N ILE A 271 7.51 3.02 -37.75
CA ILE A 271 7.48 4.48 -37.89
C ILE A 271 6.46 5.08 -36.92
N SER A 272 5.25 4.54 -36.85
CA SER A 272 4.19 5.04 -35.96
C SER A 272 4.60 4.97 -34.48
N MET A 273 5.29 3.89 -34.08
CA MET A 273 5.82 3.72 -32.73
C MET A 273 6.90 4.77 -32.41
N VAL A 274 7.85 4.99 -33.32
CA VAL A 274 8.88 6.03 -33.17
C VAL A 274 8.26 7.42 -33.09
N VAL A 275 7.27 7.72 -33.94
CA VAL A 275 6.56 9.01 -33.94
C VAL A 275 5.81 9.22 -32.64
N LEU A 276 5.10 8.20 -32.13
CA LEU A 276 4.39 8.28 -30.86
C LEU A 276 5.35 8.56 -29.70
N VAL A 277 6.44 7.82 -29.59
CA VAL A 277 7.45 8.04 -28.55
C VAL A 277 8.08 9.43 -28.68
N ALA A 278 8.47 9.85 -29.89
CA ALA A 278 9.04 11.17 -30.13
C ALA A 278 8.07 12.30 -29.75
N PHE A 279 6.76 12.13 -30.02
CA PHE A 279 5.72 13.06 -29.62
C PHE A 279 5.57 13.14 -28.09
N LEU A 280 5.52 11.99 -27.40
CA LEU A 280 5.44 11.95 -25.93
C LEU A 280 6.63 12.71 -25.30
N PHE A 281 7.86 12.46 -25.77
CA PHE A 281 9.05 13.11 -25.24
C PHE A 281 9.19 14.58 -25.63
N SER A 282 8.82 14.97 -26.86
CA SER A 282 9.04 16.34 -27.35
C SER A 282 7.93 17.32 -26.98
N ALA A 283 6.68 16.87 -26.87
CA ALA A 283 5.53 17.75 -26.61
C ALA A 283 5.02 17.62 -25.17
N ILE A 284 4.80 16.39 -24.70
CA ILE A 284 4.15 16.17 -23.41
C ILE A 284 5.14 16.36 -22.26
N ARG A 285 6.36 15.83 -22.36
CA ARG A 285 7.37 15.97 -21.31
C ARG A 285 7.62 17.45 -20.91
N PRO A 286 7.91 18.38 -21.84
CA PRO A 286 8.11 19.78 -21.46
C PRO A 286 6.83 20.43 -20.92
N ALA A 287 5.64 20.05 -21.43
CA ALA A 287 4.38 20.54 -20.88
C ALA A 287 4.17 20.12 -19.41
N LEU A 288 4.55 18.89 -19.05
CA LEU A 288 4.48 18.40 -17.67
C LEU A 288 5.44 19.17 -16.74
N PHE A 289 6.69 19.41 -17.18
CA PHE A 289 7.63 20.23 -16.39
C PHE A 289 7.16 21.68 -16.24
N TRP A 290 6.58 22.26 -17.30
CA TRP A 290 6.00 23.59 -17.23
C TRP A 290 4.87 23.70 -16.18
N ILE A 291 4.02 22.66 -16.05
CA ILE A 291 2.98 22.60 -15.02
C ILE A 291 3.60 22.53 -13.62
N ILE A 292 4.67 21.76 -13.45
CA ILE A 292 5.37 21.63 -12.17
C ILE A 292 5.98 22.97 -11.77
N ASP A 293 6.65 23.65 -12.68
CA ASP A 293 7.27 24.97 -12.42
C ASP A 293 6.25 26.07 -12.10
N HIS A 294 5.00 25.94 -12.59
CA HIS A 294 3.91 26.89 -12.29
C HIS A 294 3.11 26.53 -11.03
N THR A 295 3.37 25.38 -10.42
CA THR A 295 2.70 24.98 -9.18
C THR A 295 3.49 25.51 -7.99
N PRO A 296 2.87 26.29 -7.08
CA PRO A 296 3.57 26.80 -5.90
C PRO A 296 4.04 25.66 -4.99
N GLU A 297 5.23 25.80 -4.42
CA GLU A 297 5.86 24.80 -3.55
C GLU A 297 4.96 24.46 -2.35
N GLY A 298 4.78 23.15 -2.11
CA GLY A 298 3.98 22.63 -0.98
C GLY A 298 2.46 22.59 -1.21
N GLN A 299 1.94 23.05 -2.35
CA GLN A 299 0.51 22.98 -2.66
C GLN A 299 0.17 21.88 -3.67
N ALA A 300 -1.04 21.33 -3.56
CA ALA A 300 -1.57 20.40 -4.54
C ALA A 300 -1.77 21.10 -5.90
N VAL A 301 -1.52 20.37 -6.99
CA VAL A 301 -1.70 20.89 -8.35
C VAL A 301 -3.18 21.25 -8.59
N HIS A 302 -3.43 22.39 -9.25
CA HIS A 302 -4.79 22.80 -9.59
C HIS A 302 -5.56 21.71 -10.35
N GLU A 303 -6.83 21.52 -9.98
CA GLU A 303 -7.70 20.45 -10.53
C GLU A 303 -7.81 20.51 -12.06
N SER A 304 -7.71 21.69 -12.67
CA SER A 304 -7.71 21.86 -14.12
C SER A 304 -6.59 21.09 -14.83
N TYR A 305 -5.40 21.02 -14.23
CA TYR A 305 -4.28 20.27 -14.80
C TYR A 305 -4.49 18.76 -14.66
N VAL A 306 -5.05 18.31 -13.53
CA VAL A 306 -5.41 16.90 -13.30
C VAL A 306 -6.41 16.44 -14.38
N VAL A 307 -7.45 17.24 -14.63
CA VAL A 307 -8.44 16.95 -15.69
C VAL A 307 -7.80 16.94 -17.08
N ALA A 308 -6.90 17.90 -17.38
CA ALA A 308 -6.20 17.95 -18.65
C ALA A 308 -5.31 16.71 -18.89
N ILE A 309 -4.63 16.22 -17.84
CA ILE A 309 -3.81 15.00 -17.92
C ILE A 309 -4.68 13.77 -18.14
N LEU A 310 -5.79 13.62 -17.41
CA LEU A 310 -6.74 12.52 -17.61
C LEU A 310 -7.35 12.52 -19.02
N LEU A 311 -7.64 13.70 -19.59
CA LEU A 311 -8.03 13.83 -21.00
C LEU A 311 -6.89 13.36 -21.92
N GLY A 312 -5.65 13.74 -21.61
CA GLY A 312 -4.45 13.28 -22.31
C GLY A 312 -4.33 11.75 -22.36
N VAL A 313 -4.72 11.04 -21.30
CA VAL A 313 -4.76 9.57 -21.28
C VAL A 313 -5.64 9.01 -22.40
N PHE A 314 -6.85 9.55 -22.57
CA PHE A 314 -7.77 9.13 -23.64
C PHE A 314 -7.24 9.49 -25.03
N VAL A 315 -6.64 10.67 -25.19
CA VAL A 315 -6.03 11.09 -26.47
C VAL A 315 -4.89 10.16 -26.86
N VAL A 316 -3.97 9.87 -25.93
CA VAL A 316 -2.84 8.98 -26.19
C VAL A 316 -3.31 7.54 -26.41
N GLY A 317 -4.30 7.07 -25.66
CA GLY A 317 -4.93 5.76 -25.87
C GLY A 317 -5.55 5.64 -27.26
N PHE A 318 -6.27 6.67 -27.71
CA PHE A 318 -6.84 6.74 -29.05
C PHE A 318 -5.76 6.69 -30.15
N LEU A 319 -4.69 7.48 -30.01
CA LEU A 319 -3.57 7.46 -30.97
C LEU A 319 -2.89 6.09 -31.02
N THR A 320 -2.73 5.45 -29.86
CA THR A 320 -2.08 4.14 -29.74
C THR A 320 -2.89 3.04 -30.44
N ASP A 321 -4.20 2.99 -30.19
CA ASP A 321 -5.10 2.02 -30.85
C ASP A 321 -5.18 2.26 -32.36
N MET A 322 -5.21 3.53 -32.79
CA MET A 322 -5.17 3.91 -34.20
C MET A 322 -3.91 3.40 -34.92
N PHE A 323 -2.76 3.40 -34.24
CA PHE A 323 -1.51 2.84 -34.77
C PHE A 323 -1.43 1.31 -34.69
N GLY A 324 -2.43 0.65 -34.11
CA GLY A 324 -2.50 -0.81 -33.96
C GLY A 324 -1.63 -1.37 -32.84
N LEU A 325 -1.14 -0.51 -31.95
CA LEU A 325 -0.49 -0.85 -30.68
C LEU A 325 -1.54 -1.29 -29.66
N ALA A 326 -1.12 -2.00 -28.60
CA ALA A 326 -2.03 -2.35 -27.52
C ALA A 326 -2.55 -1.07 -26.84
N VAL A 327 -3.87 -0.96 -26.65
CA VAL A 327 -4.58 0.23 -26.14
C VAL A 327 -3.98 0.79 -24.84
N ALA A 328 -3.45 -0.08 -23.98
CA ALA A 328 -2.86 0.31 -22.70
C ALA A 328 -1.42 0.85 -22.80
N PHE A 329 -0.70 0.65 -23.91
CA PHE A 329 0.72 0.96 -24.04
C PHE A 329 1.01 2.46 -24.01
N GLY A 330 0.30 3.28 -24.78
CA GLY A 330 0.51 4.72 -24.77
C GLY A 330 0.17 5.37 -23.41
N PRO A 331 -0.99 5.08 -22.82
CA PRO A 331 -1.35 5.46 -21.44
C PRO A 331 -0.30 5.05 -20.41
N PHE A 332 0.28 3.86 -20.54
CA PHE A 332 1.41 3.44 -19.71
C PHE A 332 2.63 4.35 -19.88
N CYS A 333 3.05 4.62 -21.12
CA CYS A 333 4.18 5.52 -21.41
C CYS A 333 3.93 6.96 -20.93
N LEU A 334 2.69 7.45 -21.02
CA LEU A 334 2.29 8.74 -20.48
C LEU A 334 2.46 8.77 -18.96
N GLY A 335 2.04 7.71 -18.27
CA GLY A 335 2.22 7.56 -16.82
C GLY A 335 3.69 7.58 -16.41
N LEU A 336 4.55 6.84 -17.12
CA LEU A 336 6.00 6.82 -16.86
C LEU A 336 6.70 8.17 -17.08
N LEU A 337 6.12 9.05 -17.89
CA LEU A 337 6.68 10.36 -18.19
C LEU A 337 6.41 11.37 -17.07
N ILE A 338 5.34 11.15 -16.30
CA ILE A 338 4.98 11.97 -15.15
C ILE A 338 5.92 11.61 -13.99
N PRO A 339 6.59 12.59 -13.37
CA PRO A 339 7.44 12.31 -12.23
C PRO A 339 6.62 11.75 -11.06
N ASN A 340 7.11 10.66 -10.50
CA ASN A 340 6.48 9.97 -9.38
C ASN A 340 6.64 10.76 -8.07
N GLY A 341 5.56 10.87 -7.28
CA GLY A 341 5.51 11.63 -6.03
C GLY A 341 5.06 13.09 -6.18
N PRO A 342 5.19 13.91 -5.12
CA PRO A 342 4.70 15.29 -5.12
C PRO A 342 5.52 16.23 -6.01
N PRO A 343 4.91 17.31 -6.54
CA PRO A 343 3.49 17.67 -6.36
C PRO A 343 2.54 16.91 -7.31
N LEU A 344 2.95 16.64 -8.56
CA LEU A 344 2.04 16.21 -9.63
C LEU A 344 1.58 14.75 -9.54
N GLY A 345 2.51 13.81 -9.40
CA GLY A 345 2.19 12.38 -9.36
C GLY A 345 1.38 12.00 -8.11
N ALA A 346 1.70 12.60 -6.96
CA ALA A 346 0.96 12.44 -5.71
C ALA A 346 -0.49 12.90 -5.82
N THR A 347 -0.74 14.14 -6.26
CA THR A 347 -2.10 14.66 -6.42
C THR A 347 -2.92 13.83 -7.41
N LEU A 348 -2.32 13.42 -8.52
CA LEU A 348 -3.00 12.62 -9.53
C LEU A 348 -3.42 11.23 -9.00
N VAL A 349 -2.50 10.54 -8.30
CA VAL A 349 -2.78 9.23 -7.70
C VAL A 349 -3.88 9.37 -6.63
N GLU A 350 -3.74 10.32 -5.70
CA GLU A 350 -4.69 10.53 -4.60
C GLU A 350 -6.12 10.78 -5.10
N LYS A 351 -6.27 11.62 -6.14
CA LYS A 351 -7.59 11.99 -6.67
C LYS A 351 -8.21 10.90 -7.55
N SER A 352 -7.42 10.07 -8.23
CA SER A 352 -7.92 9.12 -9.23
C SER A 352 -8.00 7.67 -8.75
N GLU A 353 -7.12 7.25 -7.84
CA GLU A 353 -6.94 5.85 -7.47
C GLU A 353 -8.19 5.24 -6.84
N THR A 354 -8.84 5.95 -5.90
CA THR A 354 -10.03 5.44 -5.21
C THR A 354 -11.19 5.24 -6.19
N ILE A 355 -11.47 6.22 -7.05
CA ILE A 355 -12.54 6.13 -8.07
C ILE A 355 -12.24 4.99 -9.04
N LEU A 356 -10.98 4.87 -9.46
CA LEU A 356 -10.54 3.85 -10.39
C LEU A 356 -10.67 2.44 -9.81
N LYS A 357 -10.12 2.20 -8.62
CA LYS A 357 -10.14 0.89 -7.96
C LYS A 357 -11.57 0.51 -7.54
N GLU A 358 -12.31 1.41 -6.90
CA GLU A 358 -13.62 1.09 -6.31
C GLU A 358 -14.80 1.12 -7.29
N ILE A 359 -14.76 1.98 -8.31
CA ILE A 359 -15.91 2.19 -9.21
C ILE A 359 -15.62 1.70 -10.63
N MET A 360 -14.46 2.00 -11.20
CA MET A 360 -14.16 1.70 -12.60
C MET A 360 -13.71 0.24 -12.84
N MET A 361 -12.77 -0.27 -12.04
CA MET A 361 -12.24 -1.63 -12.18
C MET A 361 -13.28 -2.76 -12.11
N PRO A 362 -14.36 -2.67 -11.29
CA PRO A 362 -15.46 -3.62 -11.34
C PRO A 362 -16.02 -3.86 -12.75
N PHE A 363 -16.09 -2.85 -13.63
CA PHE A 363 -16.54 -3.03 -15.01
C PHE A 363 -15.62 -3.96 -15.81
N THR A 364 -14.31 -3.86 -15.61
CA THR A 364 -13.31 -4.74 -16.24
C THR A 364 -13.54 -6.19 -15.84
N PHE A 365 -13.71 -6.45 -14.54
CA PHE A 365 -13.90 -7.81 -14.04
C PHE A 365 -15.28 -8.39 -14.38
N ALA A 366 -16.31 -7.54 -14.47
CA ALA A 366 -17.61 -7.92 -15.02
C ALA A 366 -17.46 -8.39 -16.47
N PHE A 367 -16.76 -7.60 -17.30
CA PHE A 367 -16.50 -7.93 -18.70
C PHE A 367 -15.70 -9.24 -18.85
N ILE A 368 -14.63 -9.42 -18.07
CA ILE A 368 -13.81 -10.64 -18.04
C ILE A 368 -14.66 -11.85 -17.63
N GLY A 369 -15.45 -11.70 -16.57
CA GLY A 369 -16.35 -12.73 -16.04
C GLY A 369 -17.40 -13.19 -17.05
N LEU A 370 -18.04 -12.26 -17.76
CA LEU A 370 -19.04 -12.54 -18.80
C LEU A 370 -18.50 -13.35 -19.98
N HIS A 371 -17.19 -13.24 -20.27
CA HIS A 371 -16.53 -13.99 -21.34
C HIS A 371 -15.90 -15.30 -20.84
N THR A 372 -15.93 -15.56 -19.54
CA THR A 372 -15.40 -16.78 -18.93
C THR A 372 -16.50 -17.84 -18.87
N ASP A 373 -16.36 -18.92 -19.64
CA ASP A 373 -17.33 -20.01 -19.71
C ASP A 373 -16.67 -21.38 -19.52
N PHE A 374 -16.88 -21.99 -18.35
CA PHE A 374 -16.36 -23.33 -18.05
C PHE A 374 -17.08 -24.45 -18.79
N SER A 375 -18.33 -24.25 -19.22
CA SER A 375 -19.06 -25.25 -20.00
C SER A 375 -18.41 -25.36 -21.38
N ALA A 376 -18.17 -24.22 -22.04
CA ALA A 376 -17.47 -24.15 -23.32
C ALA A 376 -16.02 -24.67 -23.23
N MET A 377 -15.34 -24.43 -22.10
CA MET A 377 -14.01 -24.99 -21.83
C MET A 377 -14.05 -26.53 -21.75
N THR A 378 -15.05 -27.09 -21.07
CA THR A 378 -15.19 -28.55 -20.92
C THR A 378 -15.59 -29.21 -22.24
N GLU A 379 -16.47 -28.57 -23.02
CA GLU A 379 -16.91 -29.04 -24.34
C GLU A 379 -15.78 -29.05 -25.39
N ALA A 380 -14.88 -28.05 -25.37
CA ALA A 380 -13.73 -28.00 -26.27
C ALA A 380 -12.78 -29.20 -26.07
N GLY A 381 -12.78 -29.78 -24.87
CA GLY A 381 -12.01 -30.96 -24.52
C GLY A 381 -10.50 -30.75 -24.44
N TRP A 382 -9.80 -31.72 -23.85
CA TRP A 382 -8.36 -31.65 -23.60
C TRP A 382 -7.49 -31.67 -24.87
N ARG A 383 -8.04 -32.11 -26.00
CA ARG A 383 -7.29 -32.16 -27.27
C ARG A 383 -6.93 -30.77 -27.78
N THR A 384 -7.84 -29.81 -27.68
CA THR A 384 -7.61 -28.42 -28.12
C THR A 384 -6.94 -27.59 -27.03
N LEU A 385 -7.27 -27.83 -25.76
CA LEU A 385 -6.76 -27.02 -24.63
C LEU A 385 -5.44 -27.52 -24.04
N GLY A 386 -5.11 -28.81 -24.20
CA GLY A 386 -3.91 -29.43 -23.64
C GLY A 386 -2.59 -28.74 -23.99
N PRO A 387 -2.36 -28.31 -25.26
CA PRO A 387 -1.16 -27.57 -25.61
C PRO A 387 -1.03 -26.23 -24.86
N LEU A 388 -2.12 -25.46 -24.79
CA LEU A 388 -2.16 -24.20 -24.06
C LEU A 388 -1.92 -24.44 -22.55
N PHE A 389 -2.59 -25.43 -21.96
CA PHE A 389 -2.36 -25.83 -20.56
C PHE A 389 -0.87 -26.09 -20.28
N THR A 390 -0.24 -26.86 -21.16
CA THR A 390 1.16 -27.28 -21.01
C THR A 390 2.09 -26.07 -21.08
N MET A 391 1.84 -25.12 -22.00
CA MET A 391 2.61 -23.87 -22.09
C MET A 391 2.43 -23.00 -20.84
N VAL A 392 1.22 -22.92 -20.31
CA VAL A 392 0.90 -22.10 -19.14
C VAL A 392 1.57 -22.67 -17.89
N ILE A 393 1.35 -23.96 -17.60
CA ILE A 393 1.95 -24.63 -16.45
C ILE A 393 3.48 -24.61 -16.53
N SER A 394 4.05 -24.89 -17.71
CA SER A 394 5.51 -24.80 -17.88
C SER A 394 6.03 -23.39 -17.69
N GLY A 395 5.30 -22.36 -18.12
CA GLY A 395 5.65 -20.95 -17.88
C GLY A 395 5.66 -20.58 -16.40
N TYR A 396 4.67 -21.02 -15.63
CA TYR A 396 4.66 -20.78 -14.17
C TYR A 396 5.78 -21.52 -13.45
N VAL A 397 5.98 -22.81 -13.77
CA VAL A 397 7.02 -23.64 -13.15
C VAL A 397 8.40 -23.10 -13.51
N SER A 398 8.64 -22.77 -14.78
CA SER A 398 9.93 -22.22 -15.21
C SER A 398 10.18 -20.85 -14.62
N LYS A 399 9.16 -19.99 -14.46
CA LYS A 399 9.30 -18.68 -13.80
C LYS A 399 9.68 -18.81 -12.33
N PHE A 400 8.98 -19.68 -11.60
CA PHE A 400 9.28 -19.96 -10.21
C PHE A 400 10.70 -20.52 -10.03
N LEU A 401 11.10 -21.51 -10.85
CA LEU A 401 12.44 -22.09 -10.79
C LEU A 401 13.54 -21.10 -11.22
N ALA A 402 13.30 -20.31 -12.28
CA ALA A 402 14.27 -19.33 -12.78
C ALA A 402 14.58 -18.26 -11.74
N THR A 403 13.55 -17.74 -11.08
CA THR A 403 13.71 -16.73 -10.01
C THR A 403 14.40 -17.32 -8.79
N MET A 404 14.04 -18.55 -8.39
CA MET A 404 14.65 -19.21 -7.22
C MET A 404 16.14 -19.51 -7.44
N ILE A 405 16.49 -20.06 -8.61
CA ILE A 405 17.88 -20.33 -8.99
C ILE A 405 18.65 -19.02 -9.11
N GLY A 406 18.07 -18.01 -9.77
CA GLY A 406 18.69 -16.69 -9.91
C GLY A 406 19.01 -16.03 -8.56
N ALA A 407 18.08 -16.10 -7.60
CA ALA A 407 18.27 -15.56 -6.25
C ALA A 407 19.36 -16.34 -5.47
N PHE A 408 19.36 -17.67 -5.56
CA PHE A 408 20.34 -18.52 -4.90
C PHE A 408 21.77 -18.27 -5.42
N MET A 409 21.94 -18.12 -6.74
CA MET A 409 23.24 -17.82 -7.37
C MET A 409 23.83 -16.48 -6.92
N VAL A 410 22.97 -15.56 -6.47
CA VAL A 410 23.35 -14.23 -5.98
C VAL A 410 23.48 -14.18 -4.45
N ALA A 411 23.46 -15.36 -3.80
CA ALA A 411 23.61 -15.56 -2.36
C ALA A 411 22.52 -14.90 -1.50
N VAL A 412 21.27 -14.84 -2.00
CA VAL A 412 20.10 -14.51 -1.19
C VAL A 412 19.77 -15.71 -0.28
N PRO A 413 19.40 -15.51 1.01
CA PRO A 413 19.00 -16.61 1.90
C PRO A 413 17.90 -17.49 1.28
N SER A 414 17.89 -18.79 1.57
CA SER A 414 17.00 -19.74 0.91
C SER A 414 15.50 -19.47 1.15
N ARG A 415 15.14 -19.02 2.36
CA ARG A 415 13.76 -18.63 2.70
C ARG A 415 13.32 -17.39 1.93
N ASP A 416 14.18 -16.38 1.87
CA ASP A 416 13.93 -15.13 1.15
C ASP A 416 13.88 -15.36 -0.35
N SER A 417 14.72 -16.25 -0.87
CA SER A 417 14.71 -16.68 -2.28
C SER A 417 13.39 -17.36 -2.65
N LEU A 418 12.87 -18.23 -1.78
CA LEU A 418 11.58 -18.88 -1.99
C LEU A 418 10.44 -17.85 -1.97
N ALA A 419 10.40 -16.98 -0.96
CA ALA A 419 9.40 -15.91 -0.86
C ALA A 419 9.44 -14.99 -2.09
N LEU A 420 10.63 -14.55 -2.51
CA LEU A 420 10.83 -13.73 -3.70
C LEU A 420 10.32 -14.42 -4.98
N SER A 421 10.56 -15.73 -5.10
CA SER A 421 10.14 -16.51 -6.27
C SER A 421 8.62 -16.67 -6.35
N LEU A 422 7.95 -16.86 -5.20
CA LEU A 422 6.48 -16.86 -5.13
C LEU A 422 5.91 -15.50 -5.50
N VAL A 423 6.49 -14.42 -4.96
CA VAL A 423 6.07 -13.04 -5.25
C VAL A 423 6.19 -12.72 -6.74
N LEU A 424 7.34 -13.01 -7.38
CA LEU A 424 7.58 -12.71 -8.80
C LEU A 424 6.81 -13.62 -9.77
N SER A 425 6.16 -14.67 -9.27
CA SER A 425 5.31 -15.57 -10.04
C SER A 425 3.83 -15.15 -10.06
N LEU A 426 3.45 -14.15 -9.25
CA LEU A 426 2.09 -13.61 -9.22
C LEU A 426 1.71 -12.98 -10.56
N ARG A 427 0.42 -13.03 -10.89
CA ARG A 427 -0.18 -12.50 -12.12
C ARG A 427 -1.37 -11.64 -11.80
N GLY A 428 -1.61 -10.62 -12.61
CA GLY A 428 -2.54 -9.57 -12.29
C GLY A 428 -3.31 -8.97 -13.45
N GLN A 429 -3.74 -7.72 -13.22
CA GLN A 429 -4.64 -7.00 -14.10
C GLN A 429 -4.04 -6.76 -15.50
N VAL A 430 -2.73 -6.51 -15.57
CA VAL A 430 -2.03 -6.28 -16.84
C VAL A 430 -1.95 -7.56 -17.67
N GLU A 431 -1.76 -8.72 -17.05
CA GLU A 431 -1.76 -10.00 -17.77
C GLU A 431 -3.16 -10.38 -18.23
N LEU A 432 -4.21 -10.06 -17.46
CA LEU A 432 -5.60 -10.22 -17.93
C LEU A 432 -5.89 -9.34 -19.15
N ALA A 433 -5.36 -8.10 -19.19
CA ALA A 433 -5.42 -7.24 -20.37
C ALA A 433 -4.78 -7.91 -21.59
N LEU A 434 -3.62 -8.54 -21.39
CA LEU A 434 -2.92 -9.25 -22.45
C LEU A 434 -3.73 -10.45 -22.98
N TYR A 435 -4.48 -11.15 -22.12
CA TYR A 435 -5.35 -12.23 -22.55
C TYR A 435 -6.51 -11.73 -23.41
N ILE A 436 -7.12 -10.60 -23.05
CA ILE A 436 -8.16 -9.95 -23.86
C ILE A 436 -7.58 -9.59 -25.23
N HIS A 437 -6.38 -8.99 -25.25
CA HIS A 437 -5.67 -8.64 -26.48
C HIS A 437 -5.38 -9.86 -27.36
N TRP A 438 -4.98 -10.99 -26.77
CA TRP A 438 -4.77 -12.24 -27.50
C TRP A 438 -6.05 -12.80 -28.13
N VAL A 439 -7.20 -12.65 -27.47
CA VAL A 439 -8.50 -13.00 -28.04
C VAL A 439 -8.87 -12.08 -29.18
N ASP A 440 -8.70 -10.76 -29.03
CA ASP A 440 -9.01 -9.76 -30.08
C ASP A 440 -8.14 -9.96 -31.33
N LYS A 441 -6.88 -10.39 -31.13
CA LYS A 441 -5.94 -10.73 -32.19
C LYS A 441 -6.09 -12.19 -32.71
N ASN A 442 -7.17 -12.89 -32.34
CA ASN A 442 -7.53 -14.26 -32.71
C ASN A 442 -6.44 -15.32 -32.44
N MET A 443 -5.56 -15.09 -31.48
CA MET A 443 -4.53 -16.06 -31.09
C MET A 443 -5.11 -17.16 -30.21
N ILE A 444 -5.97 -16.76 -29.27
CA ILE A 444 -6.62 -17.65 -28.32
C ILE A 444 -8.13 -17.56 -28.52
N ARG A 445 -8.81 -18.71 -28.52
CA ARG A 445 -10.27 -18.79 -28.56
C ARG A 445 -10.86 -18.63 -27.15
N LEU A 446 -12.15 -18.30 -27.05
CA LEU A 446 -12.86 -18.13 -25.78
C LEU A 446 -12.66 -19.28 -24.74
N PRO A 447 -12.66 -20.57 -25.15
CA PRO A 447 -12.37 -21.67 -24.23
C PRO A 447 -10.96 -21.60 -23.61
N GLY A 448 -9.96 -21.19 -24.41
CA GLY A 448 -8.58 -20.99 -23.93
C GLY A 448 -8.46 -19.77 -23.02
N PHE A 449 -9.18 -18.68 -23.32
CA PHE A 449 -9.26 -17.50 -22.46
C PHE A 449 -9.83 -17.83 -21.07
N SER A 450 -10.93 -18.58 -21.03
CA SER A 450 -11.57 -19.03 -19.79
C SER A 450 -10.61 -19.88 -18.94
N MET A 451 -9.83 -20.73 -19.61
CA MET A 451 -8.80 -21.55 -18.97
C MET A 451 -7.66 -20.73 -18.35
N MET A 452 -7.19 -19.69 -19.06
CA MET A 452 -6.15 -18.79 -18.55
C MET A 452 -6.62 -18.07 -17.27
N ILE A 453 -7.85 -17.56 -17.27
CA ILE A 453 -8.45 -16.89 -16.11
C ILE A 453 -8.60 -17.84 -14.94
N PHE A 454 -9.06 -19.07 -15.20
CA PHE A 454 -9.19 -20.09 -14.16
C PHE A 454 -7.84 -20.41 -13.50
N LEU A 455 -6.81 -20.69 -14.30
CA LEU A 455 -5.48 -21.03 -13.80
C LEU A 455 -4.85 -19.88 -13.03
N THR A 456 -4.96 -18.65 -13.55
CA THR A 456 -4.42 -17.45 -12.88
C THR A 456 -5.12 -17.17 -11.56
N THR A 457 -6.45 -17.35 -11.50
CA THR A 457 -7.23 -17.20 -10.27
C THR A 457 -6.81 -18.23 -9.21
N ILE A 458 -6.67 -19.51 -9.59
CA ILE A 458 -6.23 -20.57 -8.68
C ILE A 458 -4.80 -20.32 -8.18
N LEU A 459 -3.88 -20.00 -9.08
CA LEU A 459 -2.49 -19.74 -8.71
C LEU A 459 -2.39 -18.53 -7.79
N LEU A 460 -3.08 -17.43 -8.09
CA LEU A 460 -3.09 -16.26 -7.22
C LEU A 460 -3.69 -16.59 -5.85
N ALA A 461 -4.84 -17.28 -5.81
CA ALA A 461 -5.50 -17.66 -4.57
C ALA A 461 -4.67 -18.61 -3.69
N THR A 462 -3.74 -19.38 -4.29
CA THR A 462 -2.87 -20.32 -3.56
C THR A 462 -1.53 -19.70 -3.18
N LEU A 463 -0.92 -18.91 -4.06
CA LEU A 463 0.40 -18.31 -3.83
C LEU A 463 0.34 -17.20 -2.77
N THR A 464 -0.69 -16.36 -2.76
CA THR A 464 -0.80 -15.26 -1.79
C THR A 464 -0.81 -15.70 -0.32
N PRO A 465 -1.66 -16.66 0.13
CA PRO A 465 -1.60 -17.14 1.50
C PRO A 465 -0.29 -17.87 1.80
N LEU A 466 0.29 -18.57 0.82
CA LEU A 466 1.57 -19.25 0.98
C LEU A 466 2.71 -18.25 1.26
N ILE A 467 2.73 -17.09 0.60
CA ILE A 467 3.67 -16.01 0.87
C ILE A 467 3.54 -15.53 2.32
N SER A 468 2.32 -15.29 2.80
CA SER A 468 2.08 -14.85 4.18
C SER A 468 2.47 -15.88 5.24
N VAL A 469 2.44 -17.17 4.93
CA VAL A 469 2.84 -18.25 5.85
C VAL A 469 4.36 -18.39 5.90
N ILE A 470 5.02 -18.30 4.75
CA ILE A 470 6.47 -18.49 4.63
C ILE A 470 7.23 -17.26 5.13
N TYR A 471 6.73 -16.08 4.81
CA TYR A 471 7.38 -14.82 5.14
C TYR A 471 6.56 -14.06 6.19
N ASP A 472 7.15 -13.92 7.38
CA ASP A 472 6.58 -13.12 8.45
C ASP A 472 7.48 -11.87 8.63
N PRO A 473 6.99 -10.68 8.26
CA PRO A 473 7.78 -9.46 8.30
C PRO A 473 8.18 -9.06 9.72
N SER A 474 7.53 -9.60 10.77
CA SER A 474 7.79 -9.24 12.16
C SER A 474 8.88 -10.08 12.85
N LYS A 475 9.24 -11.24 12.28
CA LYS A 475 10.25 -12.15 12.83
C LYS A 475 11.68 -11.58 12.91
N PRO A 476 12.21 -10.80 11.95
CA PRO A 476 13.58 -10.31 12.03
C PRO A 476 13.83 -9.36 13.22
N TYR A 477 12.79 -8.79 13.82
CA TYR A 477 12.91 -7.85 14.94
C TYR A 477 12.88 -8.50 16.33
N LYS A 478 12.69 -9.83 16.43
CA LYS A 478 12.70 -10.52 17.72
C LYS A 478 14.13 -10.63 18.26
N VAL A 479 14.50 -9.70 19.13
CA VAL A 479 15.80 -9.70 19.81
C VAL A 479 15.72 -10.57 21.07
N LEU A 480 16.57 -11.61 21.15
CA LEU A 480 16.70 -12.46 22.34
C LEU A 480 17.43 -11.77 23.51
N LYS A 481 18.25 -10.74 23.22
CA LYS A 481 18.98 -9.96 24.21
C LYS A 481 18.18 -8.72 24.63
N ARG A 482 18.09 -8.47 25.94
CA ARG A 482 17.50 -7.23 26.47
C ARG A 482 18.31 -6.00 26.04
N ARG A 483 17.61 -4.98 25.55
CA ARG A 483 18.09 -3.65 25.17
C ARG A 483 17.17 -2.63 25.82
N THR A 484 17.52 -2.27 27.05
CA THR A 484 16.74 -1.40 27.94
C THR A 484 17.74 -0.52 28.67
N ILE A 485 17.36 0.71 29.00
CA ILE A 485 18.19 1.69 29.72
C ILE A 485 18.72 1.09 31.02
N GLN A 486 17.87 0.37 31.77
CA GLN A 486 18.26 -0.26 33.04
C GLN A 486 19.42 -1.27 32.91
N HIS A 487 19.58 -1.91 31.74
CA HIS A 487 20.59 -2.95 31.53
C HIS A 487 21.76 -2.46 30.66
N THR A 488 21.85 -1.15 30.41
CA THR A 488 23.01 -0.54 29.78
C THR A 488 24.13 -0.42 30.82
N PRO A 489 25.32 -0.96 30.58
CA PRO A 489 26.43 -0.85 31.53
C PRO A 489 26.88 0.62 31.67
N PRO A 490 27.34 1.01 32.87
CA PRO A 490 27.79 2.37 33.12
C PRO A 490 29.01 2.71 32.24
N GLY A 491 28.99 3.88 31.60
CA GLY A 491 30.04 4.36 30.69
C GLY A 491 29.92 3.90 29.23
N GLU A 492 28.91 3.08 28.89
CA GLU A 492 28.57 2.79 27.49
C GLU A 492 27.64 3.87 26.94
N GLU A 493 27.75 4.16 25.64
CA GLU A 493 26.95 5.19 24.99
C GLU A 493 25.44 4.86 25.04
N VAL A 494 24.63 5.84 25.44
CA VAL A 494 23.17 5.70 25.37
C VAL A 494 22.74 6.00 23.94
N ARG A 495 22.01 5.07 23.33
CA ARG A 495 21.59 5.16 21.93
C ARG A 495 20.09 5.40 21.83
N ILE A 496 19.69 6.62 21.50
CA ILE A 496 18.27 7.02 21.43
C ILE A 496 17.86 7.12 19.97
N LEU A 497 16.78 6.42 19.60
CA LEU A 497 16.12 6.59 18.30
C LEU A 497 14.95 7.55 18.46
N VAL A 498 15.02 8.72 17.85
CA VAL A 498 13.97 9.74 17.86
C VAL A 498 13.21 9.71 16.55
N CYS A 499 11.92 9.44 16.59
CA CYS A 499 11.06 9.49 15.39
C CYS A 499 10.48 10.89 15.24
N ILE A 500 10.59 11.47 14.05
CA ILE A 500 10.09 12.80 13.72
C ILE A 500 9.08 12.64 12.59
N ARG A 501 7.87 13.13 12.77
CA ARG A 501 6.84 13.13 11.72
C ARG A 501 6.63 14.51 11.14
N ASP A 502 6.51 15.49 12.03
CA ASP A 502 6.18 16.85 11.71
C ASP A 502 7.24 17.80 12.28
N LYS A 503 7.48 18.91 11.59
CA LYS A 503 8.40 19.96 12.06
C LYS A 503 8.05 20.48 13.45
N LYS A 504 6.75 20.43 13.82
CA LYS A 504 6.22 20.90 15.10
C LYS A 504 6.74 20.09 16.29
N SER A 505 7.03 18.80 16.13
CA SER A 505 7.50 17.95 17.23
C SER A 505 9.00 18.10 17.53
N VAL A 506 9.77 18.73 16.63
CA VAL A 506 11.23 18.83 16.75
C VAL A 506 11.68 19.55 18.02
N PRO A 507 11.13 20.73 18.39
CA PRO A 507 11.59 21.44 19.59
C PRO A 507 11.38 20.61 20.86
N SER A 508 10.27 19.89 20.95
CA SER A 508 9.93 19.07 22.12
C SER A 508 10.90 17.88 22.28
N LEU A 509 11.30 17.30 21.15
CA LEU A 509 12.28 16.21 21.11
C LEU A 509 13.69 16.72 21.44
N VAL A 510 14.08 17.88 20.91
CA VAL A 510 15.37 18.51 21.24
C VAL A 510 15.45 18.84 22.73
N ASN A 511 14.39 19.39 23.33
CA ASN A 511 14.36 19.68 24.75
C ASN A 511 14.46 18.42 25.61
N LEU A 512 13.86 17.31 25.19
CA LEU A 512 14.02 16.01 25.89
C LEU A 512 15.47 15.48 25.79
N LEU A 513 16.12 15.65 24.63
CA LEU A 513 17.53 15.30 24.45
C LEU A 513 18.45 16.18 25.30
N GLU A 514 18.16 17.48 25.40
CA GLU A 514 18.90 18.44 26.25
C GLU A 514 18.81 18.05 27.73
N VAL A 515 17.63 17.62 28.18
CA VAL A 515 17.37 17.17 29.55
C VAL A 515 18.10 15.86 29.88
N THR A 516 18.34 15.00 28.90
CA THR A 516 19.08 13.74 29.09
C THR A 516 20.56 13.97 29.45
N TYR A 517 21.06 15.20 29.28
CA TYR A 517 22.38 15.70 29.72
C TYR A 517 23.57 14.80 29.35
N PRO A 518 23.95 14.77 28.07
CA PRO A 518 25.12 14.01 27.61
C PRO A 518 26.41 14.55 28.24
N THR A 519 27.30 13.65 28.65
CA THR A 519 28.61 14.00 29.22
C THR A 519 29.72 13.16 28.58
N LEU A 520 30.98 13.57 28.68
CA LEU A 520 32.12 12.78 28.17
C LEU A 520 32.20 11.36 28.77
N GLN A 521 31.69 11.18 29.99
CA GLN A 521 31.65 9.86 30.65
C GLN A 521 30.48 9.00 30.17
N ASN A 522 29.37 9.63 29.77
CA ASN A 522 28.16 8.98 29.24
C ASN A 522 27.78 9.66 27.92
N PRO A 523 28.46 9.32 26.81
CA PRO A 523 28.17 9.91 25.51
C PRO A 523 26.78 9.50 25.01
N LEU A 524 26.16 10.38 24.24
CA LEU A 524 24.82 10.18 23.68
C LEU A 524 24.90 10.09 22.15
N SER A 525 24.40 8.98 21.62
CA SER A 525 24.26 8.77 20.18
C SER A 525 22.77 8.86 19.81
N VAL A 526 22.40 9.91 19.09
CA VAL A 526 21.02 10.21 18.68
C VAL A 526 20.83 9.83 17.22
N TYR A 527 19.93 8.88 16.99
CA TYR A 527 19.47 8.49 15.67
C TYR A 527 18.16 9.23 15.41
N ALA A 528 18.19 10.29 14.61
CA ALA A 528 17.01 11.06 14.24
C ALA A 528 16.39 10.47 12.97
N PHE A 529 15.14 10.05 13.05
CA PHE A 529 14.45 9.34 11.98
C PHE A 529 13.21 10.10 11.53
N HIS A 530 13.32 10.77 10.38
CA HIS A 530 12.22 11.49 9.77
C HIS A 530 11.33 10.54 8.95
N LEU A 531 10.08 10.39 9.38
CA LEU A 531 9.07 9.52 8.76
C LEU A 531 8.13 10.36 7.90
N VAL A 532 8.16 10.11 6.59
CA VAL A 532 7.29 10.79 5.61
C VAL A 532 6.33 9.77 5.00
N GLU A 533 5.07 10.14 4.86
CA GLU A 533 4.08 9.26 4.22
C GLU A 533 4.34 9.13 2.71
N LEU A 534 4.34 7.88 2.23
CA LEU A 534 4.52 7.56 0.82
C LEU A 534 3.23 7.85 0.04
N ILE A 535 3.15 9.02 -0.60
CA ILE A 535 2.01 9.40 -1.45
C ILE A 535 2.46 9.51 -2.92
N GLY A 536 1.73 8.85 -3.83
CA GLY A 536 2.00 8.90 -5.27
C GLY A 536 3.19 8.09 -5.77
N ARG A 537 3.89 7.37 -4.88
CA ARG A 537 5.02 6.49 -5.21
C ARG A 537 4.71 5.08 -4.74
N ALA A 538 5.19 4.09 -5.50
CA ALA A 538 5.00 2.69 -5.13
C ALA A 538 6.12 2.09 -4.28
N ASN A 539 7.33 2.67 -4.30
CA ASN A 539 8.49 2.12 -3.61
C ASN A 539 8.83 2.94 -2.36
N PRO A 540 8.95 2.30 -1.18
CA PRO A 540 9.46 2.98 -0.02
C PRO A 540 10.94 3.30 -0.20
N VAL A 541 11.38 4.42 0.37
CA VAL A 541 12.77 4.88 0.26
C VAL A 541 13.32 5.08 1.66
N PHE A 542 14.44 4.43 1.95
CA PHE A 542 15.19 4.62 3.19
C PHE A 542 16.52 5.31 2.85
N ILE A 543 16.78 6.43 3.49
CA ILE A 543 17.92 7.31 3.20
C ILE A 543 18.74 7.47 4.46
N ASP A 544 20.03 7.17 4.33
CA ASP A 544 21.06 7.42 5.33
C ASP A 544 21.88 8.63 4.87
N HIS A 545 21.68 9.77 5.52
CA HIS A 545 22.30 11.04 5.09
C HIS A 545 23.80 11.10 5.40
N ASP A 546 24.33 10.18 6.22
CA ASP A 546 25.76 10.14 6.52
C ASP A 546 26.54 9.36 5.45
N ASN A 547 25.89 8.38 4.82
CA ASN A 547 26.53 7.48 3.85
C ASN A 547 26.17 7.76 2.38
N ASP A 548 25.08 8.49 2.11
CA ASP A 548 24.60 8.80 0.74
C ASP A 548 24.84 10.29 0.42
N PRO A 549 25.90 10.66 -0.33
CA PRO A 549 26.34 12.04 -0.53
C PRO A 549 25.64 12.79 -1.67
N ASP A 550 24.46 12.35 -2.14
CA ASP A 550 23.65 13.07 -3.16
C ASP A 550 22.45 13.80 -2.50
N PRO A 551 22.66 14.95 -1.79
CA PRO A 551 21.61 15.72 -1.12
C PRO A 551 20.75 16.57 -2.07
N ASP A 552 21.24 16.89 -3.27
CA ASP A 552 20.67 17.94 -4.14
C ASP A 552 19.30 17.59 -4.75
N ASP A 553 18.90 16.32 -4.76
CA ASP A 553 17.64 15.87 -5.34
C ASP A 553 16.51 15.72 -4.28
N LEU A 554 16.85 15.87 -3.00
CA LEU A 554 15.94 15.71 -1.85
C LEU A 554 15.51 17.05 -1.24
N SER A 555 16.40 18.05 -1.27
CA SER A 555 16.14 19.43 -0.86
C SER A 555 14.94 20.05 -1.59
N ILE A 556 14.85 19.80 -2.91
CA ILE A 556 13.75 20.23 -3.77
C ILE A 556 12.44 19.48 -3.45
N ARG A 557 12.52 18.25 -2.95
CA ARG A 557 11.34 17.37 -2.78
C ARG A 557 10.72 17.43 -1.39
N PHE A 558 11.49 17.75 -0.34
CA PHE A 558 11.02 17.79 1.06
C PHE A 558 11.68 18.94 1.85
N PRO A 559 11.19 20.20 1.70
CA PRO A 559 11.78 21.37 2.36
C PRO A 559 11.77 21.25 3.90
N ASP A 560 10.79 20.54 4.47
CA ASP A 560 10.72 20.30 5.91
C ASP A 560 11.87 19.40 6.41
N SER A 561 12.34 18.45 5.60
CA SER A 561 13.41 17.52 6.02
C SER A 561 14.73 18.26 6.24
N GLU A 562 15.05 19.24 5.39
CA GLU A 562 16.23 20.08 5.57
C GLU A 562 16.11 20.98 6.79
N ALA A 563 14.95 21.60 7.01
CA ALA A 563 14.72 22.42 8.19
C ALA A 563 14.89 21.61 9.49
N ILE A 564 14.38 20.38 9.53
CA ILE A 564 14.54 19.45 10.65
C ILE A 564 16.03 19.08 10.82
N ARG A 565 16.71 18.70 9.74
CA ARG A 565 18.13 18.35 9.77
C ARG A 565 18.99 19.50 10.29
N ASN A 566 18.78 20.70 9.77
CA ASN A 566 19.52 21.89 10.18
C ASN A 566 19.30 22.22 11.66
N ALA A 567 18.07 22.07 12.17
CA ALA A 567 17.78 22.26 13.59
C ALA A 567 18.54 21.26 14.49
N LEU A 568 18.68 20.01 14.05
CA LEU A 568 19.43 18.98 14.79
C LEU A 568 20.96 19.16 14.69
N ILE A 569 21.46 19.62 13.54
CA ILE A 569 22.88 19.98 13.39
C ILE A 569 23.24 21.12 14.34
N LEU A 570 22.41 22.16 14.43
CA LEU A 570 22.59 23.26 15.39
C LEU A 570 22.63 22.77 16.85
N TYR A 571 21.84 21.74 17.17
CA TYR A 571 21.88 21.11 18.49
C TYR A 571 23.21 20.39 18.75
N GLN A 572 23.75 19.67 17.75
CA GLN A 572 25.04 18.99 17.85
C GLN A 572 26.20 19.99 18.00
N GLU A 573 26.21 21.05 17.19
CA GLU A 573 27.25 22.11 17.24
C GLU A 573 27.31 22.80 18.61
N ASN A 574 26.18 22.94 19.30
CA ASN A 574 26.12 23.55 20.64
C ASN A 574 26.70 22.67 21.77
N ARG A 575 26.93 21.36 21.56
CA ARG A 575 27.25 20.40 22.64
C ARG A 575 28.56 19.61 22.45
N ASP A 576 29.36 19.93 21.43
CA ASP A 576 30.68 19.35 21.15
C ASP A 576 30.71 17.79 21.15
N GLU A 577 31.90 17.17 21.29
CA GLU A 577 32.20 15.71 21.15
C GLU A 577 31.33 14.73 21.99
N SER A 578 30.46 15.22 22.87
CA SER A 578 29.60 14.39 23.73
C SER A 578 28.36 13.83 23.03
N VAL A 579 27.96 14.41 21.89
CA VAL A 579 26.77 14.02 21.12
C VAL A 579 27.14 13.62 19.69
N LYS A 580 26.72 12.43 19.28
CA LYS A 580 26.77 11.99 17.88
C LYS A 580 25.37 11.95 17.32
N LEU A 581 25.11 12.72 16.27
CA LEU A 581 23.83 12.72 15.55
C LEU A 581 23.98 11.92 14.26
N HIS A 582 23.01 11.04 14.00
CA HIS A 582 22.85 10.37 12.72
C HIS A 582 21.44 10.64 12.19
N PHE A 583 21.32 11.18 10.98
CA PHE A 583 20.03 11.58 10.41
C PHE A 583 19.59 10.62 9.30
N PHE A 584 18.37 10.10 9.43
CA PHE A 584 17.76 9.17 8.48
C PHE A 584 16.40 9.69 8.03
N THR A 585 16.03 9.40 6.79
CA THR A 585 14.68 9.69 6.28
C THR A 585 14.08 8.43 5.68
N ALA A 586 12.84 8.10 6.05
CA ALA A 586 12.09 7.03 5.40
C ALA A 586 10.78 7.55 4.82
N LEU A 587 10.56 7.25 3.55
CA LEU A 587 9.28 7.38 2.87
C LEU A 587 8.62 6.01 2.87
N ALA A 588 7.56 5.82 3.64
CA ALA A 588 6.89 4.53 3.76
C ALA A 588 5.37 4.68 3.84
N ALA A 589 4.64 3.62 3.48
CA ALA A 589 3.20 3.59 3.68
C ALA A 589 2.88 3.57 5.17
N LYS A 590 1.82 4.28 5.59
CA LYS A 590 1.43 4.44 7.00
C LYS A 590 1.38 3.13 7.81
N ARG A 591 0.92 2.04 7.18
CA ARG A 591 0.82 0.70 7.76
C ARG A 591 2.15 -0.06 7.91
N THR A 592 3.20 0.36 7.21
CA THR A 592 4.51 -0.33 7.25
C THR A 592 5.61 0.52 7.85
N MET A 593 5.35 1.80 8.15
CA MET A 593 6.29 2.71 8.82
C MET A 593 6.91 2.11 10.10
N PHE A 594 6.14 1.35 10.90
CA PHE A 594 6.66 0.73 12.12
C PHE A 594 7.80 -0.27 11.85
N GLN A 595 7.78 -0.94 10.68
CA GLN A 595 8.80 -1.90 10.30
C GLN A 595 10.14 -1.20 10.07
N ASP A 596 10.10 -0.02 9.45
CA ASP A 596 11.28 0.81 9.21
C ASP A 596 11.85 1.36 10.53
N VAL A 597 10.98 1.80 11.44
CA VAL A 597 11.36 2.22 12.81
C VAL A 597 12.04 1.07 13.56
N CYS A 598 11.43 -0.13 13.58
CA CYS A 598 11.99 -1.29 14.26
C CYS A 598 13.30 -1.76 13.62
N LYS A 599 13.42 -1.67 12.29
CA LYS A 599 14.64 -2.01 11.54
C LYS A 599 15.79 -1.07 11.91
N LEU A 600 15.54 0.24 11.91
CA LEU A 600 16.54 1.23 12.29
C LEU A 600 16.94 1.08 13.76
N ALA A 601 15.99 0.85 14.67
CA ALA A 601 16.26 0.57 16.09
C ALA A 601 17.15 -0.67 16.27
N LEU A 602 16.91 -1.72 15.48
CA LEU A 602 17.70 -2.95 15.52
C LEU A 602 19.15 -2.71 15.05
N ASN A 603 19.31 -2.04 13.91
CA ASN A 603 20.59 -1.75 13.26
C ASN A 603 21.46 -0.78 14.08
N SER A 604 20.85 0.28 14.60
CA SER A 604 21.50 1.24 15.50
C SER A 604 21.81 0.68 16.89
N LYS A 605 21.20 -0.46 17.26
CA LYS A 605 21.21 -1.01 18.62
C LYS A 605 20.66 0.00 19.65
N ALA A 606 19.60 0.71 19.31
CA ALA A 606 18.95 1.67 20.19
C ALA A 606 18.53 1.04 21.52
N THR A 607 18.66 1.80 22.62
CA THR A 607 18.21 1.44 23.97
C THR A 607 16.77 1.86 24.21
N ILE A 608 16.35 2.97 23.59
CA ILE A 608 14.98 3.48 23.64
C ILE A 608 14.58 4.13 22.31
N ILE A 609 13.31 3.94 21.92
CA ILE A 609 12.66 4.65 20.81
C ILE A 609 11.75 5.72 21.39
N ILE A 610 11.89 6.98 20.95
CA ILE A 610 11.03 8.08 21.36
C ILE A 610 10.10 8.41 20.19
N LEU A 611 8.79 8.28 20.45
CA LEU A 611 7.72 8.55 19.49
C LEU A 611 6.92 9.77 19.97
N PRO A 612 6.81 10.85 19.19
CA PRO A 612 5.89 11.93 19.49
C PRO A 612 4.45 11.46 19.25
N LEU A 613 3.55 11.77 20.18
CA LEU A 613 2.12 11.61 20.03
C LEU A 613 1.48 13.00 19.94
N GLU A 614 1.05 13.37 18.74
CA GLU A 614 0.23 14.57 18.54
C GLU A 614 -1.24 14.24 18.82
N ARG A 615 -1.88 15.08 19.64
CA ARG A 615 -3.34 15.06 19.77
C ARG A 615 -3.95 15.80 18.59
N GLN A 616 -4.77 15.12 17.79
CA GLN A 616 -5.62 15.80 16.81
C GLN A 616 -6.62 16.66 17.57
N TYR A 617 -6.49 17.99 17.46
CA TYR A 617 -7.53 18.91 17.90
C TYR A 617 -8.71 18.80 16.93
N ASP A 618 -9.91 18.52 17.45
CA ASP A 618 -11.20 18.41 16.73
C ASP A 618 -11.68 19.74 16.08
N GLY A 619 -10.78 20.64 15.68
CA GLY A 619 -11.08 22.00 15.19
C GLY A 619 -10.87 22.25 13.69
N GLU A 620 -10.07 21.43 12.99
CA GLU A 620 -9.92 21.57 11.54
C GLU A 620 -10.86 20.61 10.82
N MET A 621 -11.87 21.17 10.16
CA MET A 621 -12.84 20.47 9.32
C MET A 621 -12.19 20.00 8.01
N GLY A 622 -11.12 19.22 8.10
CA GLY A 622 -10.54 18.42 7.05
C GLY A 622 -10.88 16.96 7.33
N THR A 623 -11.80 16.41 6.53
CA THR A 623 -12.15 14.98 6.43
C THR A 623 -11.52 14.08 7.49
N ALA A 624 -12.22 13.93 8.61
CA ALA A 624 -11.99 12.84 9.53
C ALA A 624 -12.23 11.53 8.76
N GLU A 625 -11.18 10.96 8.19
CA GLU A 625 -11.14 9.53 7.89
C GLU A 625 -11.04 8.77 9.21
N GLN A 626 -12.13 8.82 9.98
CA GLN A 626 -12.47 7.79 10.95
C GLN A 626 -12.82 6.53 10.15
N TRP A 627 -11.78 5.81 9.71
CA TRP A 627 -11.92 4.42 9.30
C TRP A 627 -11.65 3.53 10.51
N GLY A 628 -12.67 2.76 10.88
CA GLY A 628 -12.65 1.88 12.04
C GLY A 628 -11.49 0.87 12.02
N GLY A 629 -10.94 0.63 13.22
CA GLY A 629 -10.19 -0.58 13.54
C GLY A 629 -8.79 -0.74 12.95
N GLY A 630 -8.12 0.35 12.56
CA GLY A 630 -6.70 0.32 12.20
C GLY A 630 -5.81 0.61 13.41
N GLN A 631 -4.86 -0.29 13.73
CA GLN A 631 -3.83 -0.02 14.73
C GLN A 631 -3.04 1.24 14.34
N THR A 632 -2.80 2.13 15.29
CA THR A 632 -1.94 3.31 15.07
C THR A 632 -0.49 2.88 14.96
N LEU A 633 0.33 3.67 14.25
CA LEU A 633 1.80 3.48 14.16
C LEU A 633 2.41 3.23 15.55
N ASN A 634 1.96 3.99 16.54
CA ASN A 634 2.43 3.89 17.92
C ASN A 634 2.10 2.52 18.52
N THR A 635 0.86 2.03 18.35
CA THR A 635 0.46 0.70 18.83
C THR A 635 1.29 -0.41 18.19
N GLU A 636 1.56 -0.32 16.89
CA GLU A 636 2.39 -1.30 16.17
C GLU A 636 3.84 -1.27 16.66
N VAL A 637 4.46 -0.09 16.83
CA VAL A 637 5.81 0.04 17.39
C VAL A 637 5.86 -0.48 18.83
N LEU A 638 4.92 -0.09 19.70
CA LEU A 638 4.86 -0.54 21.09
C LEU A 638 4.78 -2.07 21.21
N SER A 639 4.11 -2.72 20.27
CA SER A 639 4.04 -4.17 20.25
C SER A 639 5.32 -4.79 19.70
N HIS A 640 5.90 -4.28 18.61
CA HIS A 640 6.99 -4.93 17.86
C HIS A 640 8.41 -4.43 18.18
N ALA A 641 8.59 -3.38 18.99
CA ALA A 641 9.88 -2.75 19.21
C ALA A 641 10.96 -3.70 19.78
N PRO A 642 12.21 -3.62 19.26
CA PRO A 642 13.34 -4.41 19.74
C PRO A 642 14.01 -3.83 21.00
N CYS A 643 13.52 -2.71 21.54
CA CYS A 643 14.03 -2.03 22.74
C CYS A 643 12.89 -1.33 23.48
N SER A 644 13.19 -0.58 24.55
CA SER A 644 12.18 0.21 25.28
C SER A 644 11.58 1.30 24.39
N VAL A 645 10.34 1.71 24.65
CA VAL A 645 9.62 2.72 23.87
C VAL A 645 9.11 3.81 24.81
N GLY A 646 9.37 5.07 24.47
CA GLY A 646 8.82 6.25 25.11
C GLY A 646 7.86 6.98 24.18
N LEU A 647 6.64 7.24 24.64
CA LEU A 647 5.66 8.08 23.96
C LEU A 647 5.73 9.48 24.58
N LEU A 648 6.12 10.48 23.78
CA LEU A 648 6.21 11.87 24.21
C LEU A 648 4.96 12.62 23.76
N ILE A 649 4.23 13.18 24.71
CA ILE A 649 3.03 14.00 24.49
C ILE A 649 3.37 15.42 24.88
N ASP A 650 3.25 16.34 23.93
CA ASP A 650 3.38 17.76 24.20
C ASP A 650 1.99 18.38 24.40
N LYS A 651 1.72 18.88 25.60
CA LYS A 651 0.42 19.50 25.94
C LYS A 651 0.46 21.02 25.81
N ALA A 652 1.63 21.63 25.95
CA ALA A 652 1.76 23.09 26.03
C ALA A 652 3.02 23.58 25.29
N HIS A 653 2.83 24.60 24.44
CA HIS A 653 3.91 25.21 23.64
C HIS A 653 5.06 25.84 24.46
N ARG A 654 4.97 25.87 25.80
CA ARG A 654 6.04 26.33 26.70
C ARG A 654 7.23 25.38 26.70
N TRP A 655 6.99 24.08 26.47
CA TRP A 655 8.05 23.09 26.26
C TRP A 655 8.80 23.29 24.94
N HIS A 656 8.41 24.23 24.07
CA HIS A 656 9.18 24.57 22.86
C HIS A 656 10.20 25.71 23.06
N LEU A 657 10.25 26.35 24.23
CA LEU A 657 11.26 27.39 24.46
C LEU A 657 12.65 26.73 24.60
N PRO A 658 13.66 27.19 23.83
CA PRO A 658 15.01 26.62 23.89
C PRO A 658 15.63 26.89 25.26
N LEU A 659 16.07 25.81 25.94
CA LEU A 659 16.68 25.89 27.27
C LEU A 659 17.98 26.72 27.28
N THR A 660 18.55 26.97 26.11
CA THR A 660 19.82 27.70 25.89
C THR A 660 19.71 29.23 25.86
N ARG A 661 18.51 29.84 25.76
CA ARG A 661 18.37 31.31 25.79
C ARG A 661 18.19 31.93 27.17
N CYS A 662 18.14 31.14 28.24
CA CYS A 662 18.09 31.64 29.61
C CYS A 662 19.51 31.86 30.20
N SER A 663 20.37 32.59 29.49
CA SER A 663 21.71 33.01 29.97
C SER A 663 21.64 34.17 30.98
N GLY A 664 20.62 34.19 31.84
CA GLY A 664 20.41 35.31 32.77
C GLY A 664 19.54 35.01 34.00
N GLY A 665 19.01 33.80 34.14
CA GLY A 665 18.22 33.40 35.31
C GLY A 665 18.29 31.90 35.53
N THR A 666 18.57 31.49 36.77
CA THR A 666 18.59 30.11 37.24
C THR A 666 17.17 29.54 37.25
N THR A 667 16.65 29.08 36.12
CA THR A 667 15.37 28.36 36.08
C THR A 667 15.65 26.86 36.20
N SER A 668 15.37 26.32 37.39
CA SER A 668 15.38 24.88 37.65
C SER A 668 14.17 24.23 36.97
N HIS A 669 14.40 23.15 36.23
CA HIS A 669 13.35 22.36 35.59
C HIS A 669 12.90 21.28 36.56
N ASP A 670 11.66 21.38 37.00
CA ASP A 670 11.06 20.43 37.92
C ASP A 670 10.38 19.30 37.16
N PHE A 671 10.81 18.06 37.40
CA PHE A 671 10.22 16.85 36.82
C PHE A 671 9.65 15.95 37.91
N ILE A 672 8.66 15.16 37.52
CA ILE A 672 8.00 14.19 38.40
C ILE A 672 7.98 12.80 37.77
N VAL A 673 8.33 11.79 38.57
CA VAL A 673 8.25 10.38 38.17
C VAL A 673 7.19 9.71 39.04
N LEU A 674 6.14 9.19 38.40
CA LEU A 674 5.11 8.41 39.08
C LEU A 674 5.50 6.93 39.04
N PHE A 675 5.88 6.38 40.19
CA PHE A 675 6.29 4.99 40.34
C PHE A 675 5.14 4.17 40.93
N LEU A 676 4.39 3.48 40.06
CA LEU A 676 3.27 2.60 40.45
C LEU A 676 3.66 1.11 40.56
N GLY A 677 4.96 0.81 40.47
CA GLY A 677 5.49 -0.56 40.45
C GLY A 677 5.61 -1.16 39.04
N GLY A 678 6.39 -2.24 38.93
CA GLY A 678 6.54 -3.02 37.70
C GLY A 678 7.74 -2.68 36.82
N PRO A 679 7.97 -3.46 35.74
CA PRO A 679 9.08 -3.24 34.78
C PRO A 679 9.07 -1.88 34.08
N ASP A 680 7.90 -1.35 33.73
CA ASP A 680 7.79 -0.06 33.03
C ASP A 680 8.21 1.11 33.94
N SER A 681 7.73 1.12 35.20
CA SER A 681 8.10 2.12 36.21
C SER A 681 9.60 2.10 36.54
N ARG A 682 10.22 0.91 36.53
CA ARG A 682 11.69 0.78 36.70
C ARG A 682 12.48 1.34 35.54
N GLU A 683 11.99 1.17 34.32
CA GLU A 683 12.62 1.75 33.13
C GLU A 683 12.50 3.29 33.15
N CYS A 684 11.35 3.82 33.58
CA CYS A 684 11.14 5.25 33.82
C CYS A 684 12.16 5.82 34.80
N LEU A 685 12.33 5.15 35.95
CA LEU A 685 13.27 5.59 36.98
C LEU A 685 14.72 5.54 36.49
N ALA A 686 15.09 4.52 35.71
CA ALA A 686 16.41 4.44 35.09
C ALA A 686 16.65 5.60 34.10
N TYR A 687 15.64 5.99 33.31
CA TYR A 687 15.76 7.14 32.42
C TYR A 687 15.83 8.47 33.19
N ALA A 688 15.04 8.63 34.25
CA ALA A 688 15.07 9.81 35.11
C ALA A 688 16.41 9.97 35.85
N ASP A 689 17.07 8.87 36.23
CA ASP A 689 18.41 8.91 36.85
C ASP A 689 19.47 9.55 35.95
N HIS A 690 19.35 9.39 34.63
CA HIS A 690 20.20 10.13 33.68
C HIS A 690 19.92 11.65 33.71
N MET A 691 18.66 12.06 33.83
CA MET A 691 18.28 13.48 33.87
C MET A 691 18.78 14.20 35.13
N VAL A 692 18.92 13.50 36.26
CA VAL A 692 19.42 14.06 37.53
C VAL A 692 20.87 14.55 37.42
N ALA A 693 21.64 14.00 36.48
CA ALA A 693 23.01 14.45 36.20
C ALA A 693 23.06 15.90 35.71
N ASN A 694 21.96 16.43 35.16
CA ASN A 694 21.85 17.83 34.76
C ASN A 694 21.74 18.73 36.00
N PRO A 695 22.62 19.73 36.19
CA PRO A 695 22.55 20.63 37.35
C PRO A 695 21.27 21.49 37.37
N ASN A 696 20.64 21.71 36.22
CA ASN A 696 19.44 22.54 36.09
C ASN A 696 18.13 21.75 36.27
N VAL A 697 18.20 20.48 36.67
CA VAL A 697 17.03 19.60 36.85
C VAL A 697 16.84 19.27 38.33
N SER A 698 15.59 19.40 38.78
CA SER A 698 15.11 18.87 40.06
C SER A 698 14.12 17.74 39.77
N LEU A 699 14.19 16.65 40.54
CA LEU A 699 13.39 15.45 40.31
C LEU A 699 12.60 15.09 41.57
N THR A 700 11.28 14.94 41.43
CA THR A 700 10.40 14.39 42.47
C THR A 700 10.01 12.96 42.11
N LEU A 701 10.50 11.99 42.87
CA LEU A 701 10.10 10.58 42.74
C LEU A 701 8.95 10.31 43.70
N VAL A 702 7.79 9.91 43.15
CA VAL A 702 6.61 9.57 43.94
C VAL A 702 6.31 8.09 43.81
N ARG A 703 6.42 7.36 44.92
CA ARG A 703 6.13 5.93 44.99
C ARG A 703 4.73 5.69 45.53
N PHE A 704 3.88 5.06 44.73
CA PHE A 704 2.55 4.64 45.15
C PHE A 704 2.60 3.22 45.72
N LEU A 705 2.01 3.05 46.90
CA LEU A 705 1.89 1.76 47.57
C LEU A 705 0.40 1.47 47.82
N SER A 706 -0.03 0.25 47.50
CA SER A 706 -1.40 -0.15 47.81
C SER A 706 -1.54 -0.42 49.31
N SER A 707 -2.64 0.06 49.91
CA SER A 707 -3.02 -0.28 51.28
C SER A 707 -3.36 -1.76 51.44
N ASN A 708 -3.73 -2.44 50.35
CA ASN A 708 -4.03 -3.87 50.32
C ASN A 708 -2.96 -4.60 49.48
N PRO A 709 -2.18 -5.52 50.08
CA PRO A 709 -1.14 -6.25 49.35
C PRO A 709 -1.70 -7.34 48.40
N GLU A 710 -3.01 -7.54 48.37
CA GLU A 710 -3.66 -8.47 47.44
C GLU A 710 -3.43 -7.98 45.99
N GLY A 711 -2.74 -8.79 45.18
CA GLY A 711 -2.40 -8.48 43.78
C GLY A 711 -0.94 -8.11 43.51
N ASP A 712 -0.11 -7.89 44.53
CA ASP A 712 1.33 -7.64 44.33
C ASP A 712 2.09 -8.93 43.99
N ASP A 713 2.85 -8.92 42.88
CA ASP A 713 3.87 -9.97 42.64
C ASP A 713 5.09 -9.70 43.53
N GLU A 714 5.29 -10.52 44.57
CA GLU A 714 6.40 -10.39 45.52
C GLU A 714 7.77 -10.31 44.84
N ARG A 715 7.95 -11.00 43.69
CA ARG A 715 9.23 -10.98 42.97
C ARG A 715 9.46 -9.63 42.31
N GLN A 716 8.42 -9.05 41.69
CA GLN A 716 8.52 -7.71 41.11
C GLN A 716 8.75 -6.68 42.21
N LYS A 717 8.00 -6.78 43.31
CA LYS A 717 8.12 -5.88 44.46
C LYS A 717 9.54 -5.83 45.04
N LYS A 718 10.19 -6.99 45.22
CA LYS A 718 11.60 -7.05 45.67
C LYS A 718 12.56 -6.35 44.70
N LEU A 719 12.31 -6.48 43.40
CA LEU A 719 13.14 -5.81 42.38
C LEU A 719 12.88 -4.30 42.35
N ASP A 720 11.63 -3.89 42.57
CA ASP A 720 11.23 -2.49 42.65
C ASP A 720 11.83 -1.82 43.89
N ASP A 721 11.72 -2.48 45.06
CA ASP A 721 12.36 -2.06 46.31
C ASP A 721 13.87 -1.91 46.16
N GLY A 722 14.53 -2.88 45.52
CA GLY A 722 15.96 -2.84 45.27
C GLY A 722 16.39 -1.64 44.41
N LEU A 723 15.63 -1.33 43.35
CA LEU A 723 15.95 -0.21 42.46
C LEU A 723 15.70 1.15 43.13
N VAL A 724 14.56 1.30 43.81
CA VAL A 724 14.20 2.54 44.50
C VAL A 724 15.17 2.82 45.64
N THR A 725 15.54 1.79 46.42
CA THR A 725 16.54 1.92 47.49
C THR A 725 17.89 2.33 46.93
N TRP A 726 18.34 1.69 45.84
CA TRP A 726 19.59 2.08 45.18
C TRP A 726 19.58 3.53 44.70
N PHE A 727 18.48 3.97 44.07
CA PHE A 727 18.32 5.33 43.57
C PHE A 727 18.33 6.37 44.71
N TRP A 728 17.66 6.05 45.82
CA TRP A 728 17.65 6.89 47.01
C TRP A 728 19.04 7.01 47.64
N VAL A 729 19.72 5.89 47.89
CA VAL A 729 21.07 5.86 48.47
C VAL A 729 22.08 6.63 47.60
N LYS A 730 21.95 6.52 46.27
CA LYS A 730 22.80 7.28 45.34
C LYS A 730 22.60 8.80 45.44
N ASN A 731 21.39 9.26 45.75
CA ASN A 731 20.99 10.67 45.74
C ASN A 731 20.71 11.25 47.13
N GLU A 732 21.04 10.54 48.22
CA GLU A 732 20.76 10.97 49.59
C GLU A 732 21.37 12.36 49.92
N ALA A 733 22.53 12.66 49.35
CA ALA A 733 23.20 13.96 49.50
C ALA A 733 22.77 15.02 48.46
N ASN A 734 21.86 14.70 47.54
CA ASN A 734 21.46 15.57 46.44
C ASN A 734 20.13 16.27 46.76
N GLU A 735 20.20 17.52 47.22
CA GLU A 735 19.03 18.34 47.61
C GLU A 735 18.02 18.59 46.48
N ARG A 736 18.39 18.29 45.22
CA ARG A 736 17.52 18.43 44.04
C ARG A 736 16.58 17.23 43.82
N VAL A 737 16.80 16.12 44.54
CA VAL A 737 15.99 14.90 44.41
C VAL A 737 15.11 14.75 45.64
N ILE A 738 13.79 14.75 45.43
CA ILE A 738 12.80 14.59 46.50
C ILE A 738 12.16 13.22 46.34
N TYR A 739 12.14 12.43 47.41
CA TYR A 739 11.46 11.14 47.47
C TYR A 739 10.21 11.24 48.34
N ARG A 740 9.06 10.81 47.81
CA ARG A 740 7.77 10.78 48.53
C ARG A 740 7.10 9.44 48.35
N GLU A 741 6.63 8.86 49.45
CA GLU A 741 5.78 7.66 49.42
C GLU A 741 4.33 8.05 49.71
N VAL A 742 3.40 7.53 48.91
CA VAL A 742 1.96 7.75 49.06
C VAL A 742 1.26 6.40 49.11
N VAL A 743 0.52 6.17 50.19
CA VAL A 743 -0.29 4.96 50.35
C VAL A 743 -1.73 5.28 49.91
N VAL A 744 -2.26 4.49 48.97
CA VAL A 744 -3.58 4.69 48.36
C VAL A 744 -4.42 3.42 48.49
N LYS A 745 -5.75 3.56 48.59
CA LYS A 745 -6.66 2.42 48.72
C LYS A 745 -7.25 1.98 47.39
N ASP A 746 -7.58 2.93 46.52
CA ASP A 746 -8.20 2.70 45.22
C ASP A 746 -7.65 3.66 44.14
N GLY A 747 -8.17 3.54 42.91
CA GLY A 747 -7.81 4.44 41.81
C GLY A 747 -8.28 5.88 42.02
N ALA A 748 -9.35 6.12 42.78
CA ALA A 748 -9.83 7.46 43.08
C ALA A 748 -8.86 8.20 44.01
N ASP A 749 -8.37 7.53 45.06
CA ASP A 749 -7.30 8.04 45.93
C ASP A 749 -6.02 8.32 45.13
N THR A 750 -5.70 7.45 44.17
CA THR A 750 -4.52 7.62 43.29
C THR A 750 -4.65 8.87 42.42
N ALA A 751 -5.80 9.07 41.78
CA ALA A 751 -6.06 10.26 40.97
C ALA A 751 -6.12 11.55 41.80
N ALA A 752 -6.70 11.49 43.01
CA ALA A 752 -6.73 12.60 43.95
C ALA A 752 -5.32 13.00 44.40
N ALA A 753 -4.45 12.03 44.69
CA ALA A 753 -3.05 12.27 45.04
C ALA A 753 -2.28 12.91 43.88
N ILE A 754 -2.46 12.42 42.65
CA ILE A 754 -1.86 13.01 41.44
C ILE A 754 -2.30 14.46 41.27
N LYS A 755 -3.59 14.74 41.47
CA LYS A 755 -4.14 16.09 41.36
C LYS A 755 -3.60 17.02 42.46
N ALA A 756 -3.52 16.55 43.70
CA ALA A 756 -2.94 17.32 44.80
C ALA A 756 -1.49 17.71 44.52
N MET A 757 -0.69 16.81 43.93
CA MET A 757 0.70 17.10 43.57
C MET A 757 0.82 18.12 42.43
N ALA A 758 -0.11 18.08 41.47
CA ALA A 758 -0.17 19.08 40.40
C ALA A 758 -0.52 20.48 40.93
N GLU A 759 -1.38 20.55 41.95
CA GLU A 759 -1.76 21.80 42.62
C GLU A 759 -0.63 22.34 43.54
N GLU A 760 0.18 21.45 44.14
CA GLU A 760 1.30 21.83 45.03
C GLU A 760 2.44 22.52 44.27
N LYS A 761 2.83 21.98 43.11
CA LYS A 761 3.98 22.45 42.34
C LYS A 761 3.79 22.21 40.85
N PHE A 762 4.23 23.17 40.05
CA PHE A 762 4.25 23.03 38.61
C PHE A 762 5.41 22.14 38.13
N TYR A 763 5.12 21.16 37.27
CA TYR A 763 6.10 20.23 36.71
C TYR A 763 6.14 20.33 35.19
N HIS A 764 7.34 20.44 34.63
CA HIS A 764 7.55 20.60 33.19
C HIS A 764 7.39 19.27 32.43
N LEU A 765 7.81 18.16 33.05
CA LEU A 765 7.74 16.82 32.47
C LEU A 765 7.23 15.80 33.50
N TRP A 766 6.19 15.06 33.10
CA TRP A 766 5.63 13.95 33.85
C TRP A 766 6.10 12.63 33.22
N ILE A 767 6.79 11.78 33.98
CA ILE A 767 7.29 10.49 33.50
C ILE A 767 6.51 9.36 34.17
N VAL A 768 5.90 8.49 33.37
CA VAL A 768 4.98 7.44 33.85
C VAL A 768 5.22 6.13 33.12
N GLY A 769 5.15 5.00 33.84
CA GLY A 769 5.16 3.66 33.24
C GLY A 769 3.81 3.31 32.60
N ARG A 770 3.83 2.65 31.45
CA ARG A 770 2.60 2.37 30.67
C ARG A 770 1.60 1.47 31.40
N LYS A 771 1.88 0.17 31.59
CA LYS A 771 0.91 -0.78 32.16
C LYS A 771 1.51 -1.99 32.89
N GLN A 772 2.71 -2.46 32.54
CA GLN A 772 3.17 -3.77 33.00
C GLN A 772 3.55 -3.77 34.49
N GLY A 773 2.95 -4.69 35.25
CA GLY A 773 3.30 -4.98 36.64
C GLY A 773 2.78 -3.97 37.67
N ILE A 774 1.81 -3.14 37.28
CA ILE A 774 1.08 -2.26 38.20
C ILE A 774 0.01 -3.08 38.93
N ASN A 775 -0.14 -2.88 40.24
CA ASN A 775 -1.20 -3.52 41.01
C ASN A 775 -2.58 -2.98 40.55
N GLU A 776 -3.50 -3.87 40.21
CA GLU A 776 -4.83 -3.52 39.70
C GLU A 776 -5.65 -2.70 40.70
N SER A 777 -5.44 -2.87 42.01
CA SER A 777 -6.10 -2.06 43.05
C SER A 777 -5.80 -0.56 42.93
N LEU A 778 -4.63 -0.19 42.40
CA LEU A 778 -4.24 1.21 42.17
C LEU A 778 -4.97 1.83 40.96
N LEU A 779 -5.54 1.00 40.09
CA LEU A 779 -6.16 1.41 38.83
C LEU A 779 -7.68 1.20 38.84
N GLU A 780 -8.22 0.65 39.92
CA GLU A 780 -9.63 0.31 40.05
C GLU A 780 -10.51 1.57 39.91
N GLY A 781 -11.52 1.51 39.03
CA GLY A 781 -12.42 2.63 38.71
C GLY A 781 -11.90 3.58 37.62
N LEU A 782 -10.59 3.78 37.50
CA LEU A 782 -9.98 4.67 36.49
C LEU A 782 -10.09 4.14 35.07
N SER A 783 -10.27 2.82 34.91
CA SER A 783 -10.38 2.19 33.61
C SER A 783 -11.67 2.55 32.83
N THR A 784 -12.66 3.14 33.49
CA THR A 784 -13.91 3.54 32.84
C THR A 784 -13.87 4.95 32.22
N TRP A 785 -12.83 5.73 32.53
CA TRP A 785 -12.75 7.18 32.22
C TRP A 785 -11.78 7.52 31.08
N THR A 786 -11.14 6.52 30.48
CA THR A 786 -10.02 6.69 29.55
C THR A 786 -10.34 6.12 28.18
N ASP A 787 -10.26 6.95 27.15
CA ASP A 787 -10.56 6.59 25.76
C ASP A 787 -9.35 5.93 25.06
N ASN A 788 -8.10 6.24 25.47
CA ASN A 788 -6.86 5.82 24.80
C ASN A 788 -6.02 4.83 25.62
N GLN A 789 -6.66 3.95 26.39
CA GLN A 789 -5.97 2.96 27.23
C GLN A 789 -5.02 2.06 26.47
N GLU A 790 -5.34 1.74 25.21
CA GLU A 790 -4.52 0.86 24.40
C GLU A 790 -3.20 1.49 24.02
N GLU A 791 -3.04 2.82 24.03
CA GLU A 791 -1.78 3.47 23.67
C GLU A 791 -0.98 3.91 24.90
N LEU A 792 -1.60 4.70 25.79
CA LEU A 792 -0.88 5.44 26.84
C LEU A 792 -0.86 4.78 28.21
N GLY A 793 -1.66 3.74 28.43
CA GLY A 793 -1.89 3.27 29.79
C GLY A 793 -2.92 4.11 30.54
N ILE A 794 -3.42 3.61 31.67
CA ILE A 794 -4.51 4.27 32.40
C ILE A 794 -4.03 5.61 33.00
N ILE A 795 -2.89 5.60 33.71
CA ILE A 795 -2.32 6.82 34.32
C ILE A 795 -1.76 7.77 33.26
N GLY A 796 -1.09 7.24 32.23
CA GLY A 796 -0.59 8.05 31.12
C GLY A 796 -1.71 8.81 30.41
N ASP A 797 -2.84 8.13 30.15
CA ASP A 797 -4.01 8.77 29.54
C ASP A 797 -4.62 9.81 30.49
N TYR A 798 -4.78 9.50 31.79
CA TYR A 798 -5.29 10.43 32.80
C TYR A 798 -4.46 11.72 32.89
N VAL A 799 -3.13 11.62 33.05
CA VAL A 799 -2.24 12.80 33.13
C VAL A 799 -2.19 13.54 31.79
N SER A 800 -2.37 12.84 30.68
CA SER A 800 -2.44 13.46 29.36
C SER A 800 -3.80 14.05 29.01
N SER A 801 -4.87 13.79 29.77
CA SER A 801 -6.24 14.30 29.53
C SER A 801 -6.30 15.84 29.45
N SER A 802 -7.24 16.40 28.69
CA SER A 802 -7.46 17.85 28.61
C SER A 802 -7.83 18.47 29.96
N ASP A 803 -8.46 17.67 30.81
CA ASP A 803 -8.95 18.08 32.13
C ASP A 803 -7.79 18.27 33.12
N PHE A 804 -6.62 17.71 32.80
CA PHE A 804 -5.39 17.90 33.55
C PHE A 804 -4.56 19.05 32.96
N VAL A 805 -4.85 20.27 33.42
CA VAL A 805 -4.32 21.53 32.85
C VAL A 805 -2.84 21.79 33.21
N ASP A 806 -2.33 21.19 34.28
CA ASP A 806 -1.04 21.56 34.89
C ASP A 806 0.18 20.72 34.42
N ALA A 807 0.05 19.96 33.33
CA ALA A 807 1.17 19.25 32.71
C ALA A 807 1.59 19.92 31.39
N ASP A 808 2.86 20.31 31.26
CA ASP A 808 3.41 20.83 30.00
C ASP A 808 3.74 19.70 29.02
N SER A 809 4.37 18.61 29.48
CA SER A 809 4.67 17.42 28.67
C SER A 809 4.59 16.13 29.47
N VAL A 810 4.21 15.04 28.82
CA VAL A 810 4.08 13.70 29.44
C VAL A 810 4.90 12.69 28.63
N LEU A 811 5.77 11.94 29.31
CA LEU A 811 6.53 10.84 28.75
C LEU A 811 6.04 9.52 29.34
N VAL A 812 5.39 8.71 28.51
CA VAL A 812 4.97 7.36 28.89
C VAL A 812 6.01 6.35 28.41
N VAL A 813 6.62 5.60 29.32
CA VAL A 813 7.65 4.61 28.97
C VAL A 813 7.11 3.19 29.12
N GLN A 814 7.43 2.36 28.13
CA GLN A 814 7.23 0.93 28.14
C GLN A 814 8.59 0.23 28.00
N LYS A 815 8.84 -0.73 28.88
CA LYS A 815 10.03 -1.57 28.78
C LYS A 815 9.92 -2.54 27.60
N GLN A 816 11.06 -2.87 27.00
CA GLN A 816 11.14 -3.90 25.96
C GLN A 816 10.42 -5.20 26.37
N ILE A 817 9.52 -5.69 25.52
CA ILE A 817 8.87 -6.98 25.66
C ILE A 817 9.75 -8.06 25.02
N LEU A 818 10.26 -9.00 25.83
CA LEU A 818 10.98 -10.16 25.30
C LEU A 818 10.00 -11.15 24.67
N ARG A 819 10.21 -11.46 23.39
CA ARG A 819 9.42 -12.42 22.63
C ARG A 819 10.27 -13.69 22.41
N GLY A 820 10.26 -14.56 23.43
CA GLY A 820 10.93 -15.87 23.44
C GLY A 820 10.09 -16.94 22.75
#